data_AF-A0A498NZ13-F1
#
_entry.id   AF-A0A498NZ13-F1
#
_cell.length_a   1.000
_cell.length_b   1.000
_cell.length_c   1.000
_cell.angle_alpha   90.00
_cell.angle_beta   90.00
_cell.angle_gamma   90.00
#
_symmetry.space_group_name_H-M   'P 1'
#
loop_
_entity.id
_entity.type
_entity.pdbx_description
1 polymer ?
#
loop_
_entity_poly.entity_id
_entity_poly.type
_entity_poly.pdbx_seq_one_letter_code
_entity_poly.pdbx_strand_id
1 'polypeptide(L)'
;MQVFQCSLETLSGAMQPASKNAPALAAASSVAKSPAVTPKSAVQILSSTLARTFNGKPVPSRACNNGLLYYRIEGKNEHRGSTHVSWTRMVRVFVYDEIIELVKDHYYEARVNGSFAATPFTLRNGSIQVYQSGFSLAISTDFGLLVTYDAYSYVSISVPYDYFNATCGLCGNFNLHPEDDFRSPSGEVLSSDVDFANSWQVQSDTDPECHNVRCAGLACAVCTTDEMTLYGDSNHCGILEDVLGPFANCHSVHAPQTYKENCVYDLCLGGGYQPILCQALNVYATQCQQQGVRLEIQCPEHSHFEPQGTGCPATCSNPSAPTNCPLPSQESCICDPGYILSAGECVPEANCGCSFEGFYYSEGQSVVLDGDCGRRCECSSMLMTCHQHHCGPAEVCGVHGGVRGCRPISYATCLVEDLGSYHTFDGLSFRYQGACGLTLARVMGLSLLPHFVLTVEKVPRGHQEFSRVLKFEAEGIQVSIEMEEGSNVKVDGQMVGLPVSVGSGQIRIYHSGVRGFVLETTFGVTVRADWPHIIRITAPGTYSGTLGGLCGNLNGDISDEFYTPDGVLLNDTQLFADSWRDGSLSAHCVDPLDSWEPGHYQNSSQFIEHCSIMAKHDGPFAECSRAIDPQQRIIDCVQLLEQTQGAKEALCEALRGYTLLCQQNGIAVEEWRSATHCDPTCPANSHYEVCGTSCPASCPSLSFPFQCTLQCQEGCQCNDGNVLNGDRCVPPTGCGCYHSGRYRQAGERFWHGEECQFLCVCDGITGNVHCTPSSCSEEEVCHVLDGEYGCHPRPRASCSASGDPHYKSFDGTYFDFQGTCRYVLATVCNDSTGLPHFQVDARNEPWHGLPVSITVEVFVNVSGHLVHMSQDMNGHSTVEIDGETRNLPLLLDSGRVSVYSSAQYIFVSTDFGFSVSYGGSWTLNIIVPAEYSGATCGICGNFNGQSNDDFITPSGDVVRSADQFGASWKVEDELPCNDGCGNNCPLCQDQTTARSLCEIIRSSEGPFSFCHVYVDPQAYFDDCVFDVCLSGNLNDVLCRSIQTYVSACQSNNAVIYPWRESASCCK
;
A
#
# COMPACT_ATOMS: atom_id res chain seq x y z
N MET A 1 -9.54 -17.95 -29.42
CA MET A 1 -8.77 -16.76 -29.00
C MET A 1 -9.19 -16.29 -27.61
N GLN A 2 -10.50 -16.23 -27.30
CA GLN A 2 -11.00 -15.89 -25.95
C GLN A 2 -10.75 -16.96 -24.87
N VAL A 3 -10.88 -18.26 -25.19
CA VAL A 3 -10.49 -19.34 -24.26
C VAL A 3 -9.01 -19.20 -23.84
N PHE A 4 -8.14 -18.81 -24.78
CA PHE A 4 -6.73 -18.50 -24.51
C PHE A 4 -6.52 -17.23 -23.66
N GLN A 5 -7.43 -16.25 -23.73
CA GLN A 5 -7.37 -15.08 -22.84
C GLN A 5 -7.83 -15.43 -21.42
N CYS A 6 -8.79 -16.34 -21.27
CA CYS A 6 -9.24 -16.84 -19.97
C CYS A 6 -8.24 -17.78 -19.27
N SER A 7 -7.40 -18.50 -20.03
CA SER A 7 -6.34 -19.33 -19.47
C SER A 7 -5.21 -18.54 -18.78
N LEU A 8 -5.09 -17.24 -19.04
CA LEU A 8 -4.10 -16.37 -18.37
C LEU A 8 -4.52 -15.99 -16.94
N GLU A 9 -5.82 -16.02 -16.62
CA GLU A 9 -6.37 -15.49 -15.36
C GLU A 9 -6.35 -16.50 -14.20
N THR A 10 -6.25 -17.80 -14.47
CA THR A 10 -6.21 -18.86 -13.42
C THR A 10 -4.79 -19.09 -12.86
N LEU A 11 -3.77 -18.47 -13.46
CA LEU A 11 -2.35 -18.66 -13.10
C LEU A 11 -1.54 -17.36 -13.04
N SER A 12 -2.18 -16.19 -13.04
CA SER A 12 -1.50 -14.87 -13.11
C SER A 12 -0.70 -14.46 -11.86
N GLY A 13 -0.36 -15.41 -10.99
CA GLY A 13 0.70 -15.26 -9.99
C GLY A 13 2.13 -15.37 -10.54
N ALA A 14 2.35 -15.79 -11.79
CA ALA A 14 3.69 -15.89 -12.38
C ALA A 14 3.75 -15.39 -13.84
N MET A 15 4.89 -14.80 -14.21
CA MET A 15 5.08 -13.86 -15.32
C MET A 15 5.38 -14.47 -16.72
N GLN A 16 5.15 -13.62 -17.74
CA GLN A 16 5.70 -13.50 -19.12
C GLN A 16 5.25 -14.43 -20.30
N PRO A 17 5.09 -13.87 -21.53
CA PRO A 17 4.75 -14.63 -22.75
C PRO A 17 5.97 -14.97 -23.63
N ALA A 18 6.07 -16.23 -24.09
CA ALA A 18 7.01 -16.65 -25.14
C ALA A 18 6.33 -16.75 -26.52
N SER A 19 7.11 -16.42 -27.56
CA SER A 19 6.71 -16.17 -28.94
C SER A 19 6.13 -17.38 -29.70
N LYS A 20 5.06 -17.14 -30.48
CA LYS A 20 4.45 -18.07 -31.44
C LYS A 20 5.41 -18.50 -32.56
N ASN A 21 5.48 -19.80 -32.83
CA ASN A 21 5.67 -20.36 -34.17
C ASN A 21 5.05 -21.77 -34.24
N ALA A 22 3.97 -21.92 -35.01
CA ALA A 22 3.38 -23.20 -35.36
C ALA A 22 3.44 -23.41 -36.88
N PRO A 23 3.65 -24.65 -37.35
CA PRO A 23 3.07 -25.08 -38.60
C PRO A 23 2.10 -26.26 -38.40
N ALA A 24 0.98 -26.17 -39.11
CA ALA A 24 -0.11 -27.13 -39.16
C ALA A 24 0.28 -28.45 -39.87
N LEU A 25 -0.30 -29.57 -39.43
CA LEU A 25 -0.50 -30.74 -40.28
C LEU A 25 -1.78 -31.50 -39.90
N ALA A 26 -2.50 -31.90 -40.96
CA ALA A 26 -3.86 -32.39 -40.94
C ALA A 26 -3.97 -33.92 -40.85
N ALA A 27 -5.05 -34.36 -40.21
CA ALA A 27 -5.95 -35.48 -40.50
C ALA A 27 -5.41 -36.88 -40.87
N ALA A 28 -5.86 -37.89 -40.09
CA ALA A 28 -6.41 -39.14 -40.63
C ALA A 28 -7.31 -39.85 -39.60
N SER A 29 -8.51 -40.22 -40.03
CA SER A 29 -9.51 -41.01 -39.30
C SER A 29 -9.21 -42.51 -39.32
N SER A 30 -9.63 -43.28 -38.30
CA SER A 30 -10.41 -44.51 -38.53
C SER A 30 -11.07 -45.04 -37.25
N VAL A 31 -12.18 -45.72 -37.45
CA VAL A 31 -13.25 -46.12 -36.53
C VAL A 31 -13.01 -47.53 -35.95
N ALA A 32 -13.34 -47.75 -34.67
CA ALA A 32 -13.91 -49.03 -34.20
C ALA A 32 -14.70 -48.86 -32.88
N LYS A 33 -15.99 -49.22 -32.92
CA LYS A 33 -16.92 -49.35 -31.78
C LYS A 33 -16.68 -50.66 -31.02
N SER A 34 -16.79 -50.63 -29.68
CA SER A 34 -17.58 -51.59 -28.89
C SER A 34 -17.75 -51.09 -27.44
N PRO A 35 -18.91 -51.33 -26.78
CA PRO A 35 -19.23 -50.75 -25.48
C PRO A 35 -18.79 -51.67 -24.34
N ALA A 36 -18.04 -51.13 -23.37
CA ALA A 36 -17.87 -51.74 -22.06
C ALA A 36 -18.73 -50.96 -21.06
N VAL A 37 -19.70 -51.64 -20.48
CA VAL A 37 -20.49 -51.18 -19.35
C VAL A 37 -19.58 -51.14 -18.12
N THR A 38 -19.32 -49.95 -17.58
CA THR A 38 -18.76 -49.75 -16.23
C THR A 38 -19.83 -49.14 -15.31
N PRO A 39 -19.82 -49.47 -14.00
CA PRO A 39 -20.88 -49.06 -13.08
C PRO A 39 -20.81 -47.55 -12.86
N LYS A 40 -21.95 -46.88 -13.02
CA LYS A 40 -22.10 -45.44 -12.76
C LYS A 40 -21.92 -45.19 -11.26
N SER A 41 -20.77 -44.67 -10.85
CA SER A 41 -20.65 -43.89 -9.61
C SER A 41 -21.52 -42.63 -9.77
N ALA A 42 -22.41 -42.39 -8.82
CA ALA A 42 -23.27 -41.21 -8.86
C ALA A 42 -22.46 -39.98 -8.47
N VAL A 43 -22.21 -39.08 -9.43
CA VAL A 43 -21.76 -37.71 -9.18
C VAL A 43 -23.03 -36.87 -9.10
N GLN A 44 -23.52 -36.59 -7.89
CA GLN A 44 -24.69 -35.74 -7.70
C GLN A 44 -24.20 -34.29 -7.59
N ILE A 45 -24.07 -33.62 -8.75
CA ILE A 45 -23.68 -32.21 -8.86
C ILE A 45 -24.88 -31.34 -8.49
N LEU A 46 -24.85 -30.72 -7.32
CA LEU A 46 -25.68 -29.57 -6.99
C LEU A 46 -24.76 -28.47 -6.44
N SER A 47 -24.19 -27.66 -7.35
CA SER A 47 -23.43 -26.47 -6.95
C SER A 47 -23.76 -25.21 -7.75
N SER A 48 -24.61 -25.24 -8.79
CA SER A 48 -24.72 -24.07 -9.66
C SER A 48 -25.96 -23.19 -9.49
N THR A 49 -27.06 -23.61 -8.86
CA THR A 49 -28.26 -22.74 -8.80
C THR A 49 -28.61 -22.32 -7.38
N LEU A 50 -28.51 -23.24 -6.42
CA LEU A 50 -28.89 -23.02 -5.02
C LEU A 50 -27.80 -22.39 -4.14
N ALA A 51 -26.53 -22.67 -4.45
CA ALA A 51 -25.39 -22.08 -3.74
C ALA A 51 -25.10 -20.63 -4.15
N ARG A 52 -25.73 -20.12 -5.22
CA ARG A 52 -25.39 -18.82 -5.81
C ARG A 52 -26.11 -17.65 -5.17
N THR A 53 -27.31 -17.85 -4.65
CA THR A 53 -28.08 -16.79 -3.97
C THR A 53 -28.01 -16.90 -2.45
N PHE A 54 -27.30 -17.90 -1.92
CA PHE A 54 -27.31 -18.30 -0.53
C PHE A 54 -26.06 -17.85 0.23
N ASN A 55 -26.20 -16.82 1.07
CA ASN A 55 -25.17 -16.38 2.02
C ASN A 55 -25.34 -17.08 3.38
N GLY A 56 -24.28 -17.74 3.85
CA GLY A 56 -24.28 -18.48 5.11
C GLY A 56 -23.59 -19.84 5.04
N LYS A 57 -23.63 -20.60 6.14
CA LYS A 57 -23.14 -21.99 6.21
C LYS A 57 -24.25 -23.01 5.95
N PRO A 58 -24.37 -23.58 4.74
CA PRO A 58 -25.22 -24.74 4.52
C PRO A 58 -24.53 -26.06 4.90
N VAL A 59 -25.32 -27.12 5.00
CA VAL A 59 -24.83 -28.52 5.00
C VAL A 59 -25.03 -29.14 3.61
N PRO A 60 -24.01 -29.10 2.71
CA PRO A 60 -24.07 -29.76 1.40
C PRO A 60 -24.45 -31.24 1.47
N SER A 61 -23.81 -32.02 2.34
CA SER A 61 -24.08 -33.45 2.46
C SER A 61 -23.66 -33.98 3.83
N ARG A 62 -24.44 -34.91 4.38
CA ARG A 62 -24.09 -35.68 5.58
C ARG A 62 -24.64 -37.11 5.50
N ALA A 63 -24.01 -38.03 6.23
CA ALA A 63 -24.58 -39.36 6.46
C ALA A 63 -25.73 -39.28 7.48
N CYS A 64 -26.91 -39.80 7.13
CA CYS A 64 -28.14 -39.65 7.92
C CYS A 64 -28.71 -40.98 8.46
N ASN A 65 -28.05 -42.10 8.14
CA ASN A 65 -28.43 -43.43 8.60
C ASN A 65 -27.33 -44.02 9.51
N ASN A 66 -27.74 -44.69 10.60
CA ASN A 66 -26.85 -45.12 11.70
C ASN A 66 -26.02 -46.39 11.41
N GLY A 67 -26.00 -46.88 10.18
CA GLY A 67 -25.34 -48.15 9.80
C GLY A 67 -24.03 -48.01 9.02
N LEU A 68 -23.65 -46.81 8.59
CA LEU A 68 -22.47 -46.52 7.76
C LEU A 68 -21.51 -45.57 8.49
N LEU A 69 -20.30 -45.41 7.97
CA LEU A 69 -19.34 -44.44 8.49
C LEU A 69 -19.89 -43.02 8.34
N TYR A 70 -19.80 -42.24 9.41
CA TYR A 70 -20.36 -40.90 9.45
C TYR A 70 -19.40 -39.89 8.80
N TYR A 71 -19.98 -39.00 7.99
CA TYR A 71 -19.33 -37.79 7.51
C TYR A 71 -20.33 -36.62 7.51
N ARG A 72 -19.81 -35.39 7.61
CA ARG A 72 -20.58 -34.16 7.37
C ARG A 72 -19.71 -33.19 6.60
N ILE A 73 -20.29 -32.52 5.61
CA ILE A 73 -19.65 -31.47 4.84
C ILE A 73 -20.46 -30.19 5.07
N GLU A 74 -19.77 -29.13 5.44
CA GLU A 74 -20.30 -27.77 5.57
C GLU A 74 -19.63 -26.90 4.51
N GLY A 75 -20.42 -26.16 3.74
CA GLY A 75 -19.90 -25.09 2.87
C GLY A 75 -20.05 -23.77 3.60
N LYS A 76 -19.15 -22.81 3.38
CA LYS A 76 -19.37 -21.40 3.73
C LYS A 76 -19.28 -20.58 2.47
N ASN A 77 -20.34 -19.82 2.18
CA ASN A 77 -20.38 -18.89 1.06
C ASN A 77 -20.09 -17.45 1.50
N GLU A 78 -19.71 -16.59 0.55
CA GLU A 78 -19.57 -15.14 0.75
C GLU A 78 -20.08 -14.37 -0.49
N HIS A 79 -20.40 -13.08 -0.36
CA HIS A 79 -20.87 -12.24 -1.48
C HIS A 79 -19.80 -11.99 -2.56
N ARG A 80 -20.25 -11.74 -3.79
CA ARG A 80 -19.40 -11.46 -4.96
C ARG A 80 -19.74 -10.10 -5.58
N GLY A 81 -19.33 -9.02 -4.90
CA GLY A 81 -19.61 -7.63 -5.30
C GLY A 81 -21.09 -7.21 -5.26
N SER A 82 -22.00 -8.15 -4.97
CA SER A 82 -23.44 -7.95 -4.77
C SER A 82 -23.95 -8.97 -3.76
N THR A 83 -24.98 -8.59 -3.02
CA THR A 83 -25.73 -9.46 -2.10
C THR A 83 -26.60 -10.50 -2.82
N HIS A 84 -26.75 -10.40 -4.13
CA HIS A 84 -27.51 -11.35 -4.96
C HIS A 84 -26.69 -12.57 -5.41
N VAL A 85 -25.35 -12.50 -5.34
CA VAL A 85 -24.46 -13.57 -5.81
C VAL A 85 -23.45 -13.93 -4.73
N SER A 86 -23.22 -15.23 -4.58
CA SER A 86 -22.26 -15.79 -3.66
C SER A 86 -21.48 -16.94 -4.27
N TRP A 87 -20.28 -17.17 -3.72
CA TRP A 87 -19.39 -18.28 -4.04
C TRP A 87 -18.97 -19.00 -2.77
N THR A 88 -18.58 -20.26 -2.91
CA THR A 88 -18.03 -21.03 -1.80
C THR A 88 -16.62 -20.54 -1.48
N ARG A 89 -16.49 -19.99 -0.28
CA ARG A 89 -15.24 -19.49 0.30
C ARG A 89 -14.47 -20.59 1.03
N MET A 90 -15.18 -21.56 1.60
CA MET A 90 -14.58 -22.61 2.42
C MET A 90 -15.45 -23.86 2.43
N VAL A 91 -14.79 -25.02 2.42
CA VAL A 91 -15.41 -26.34 2.56
C VAL A 91 -14.83 -27.02 3.79
N ARG A 92 -15.67 -27.31 4.78
CA ARG A 92 -15.29 -28.02 6.01
C ARG A 92 -15.81 -29.44 5.98
N VAL A 93 -14.91 -30.40 6.14
CA VAL A 93 -15.19 -31.84 6.14
C VAL A 93 -14.96 -32.40 7.53
N PHE A 94 -16.00 -33.02 8.09
CA PHE A 94 -15.99 -33.76 9.35
C PHE A 94 -15.97 -35.25 9.03
N VAL A 95 -14.89 -35.94 9.36
CA VAL A 95 -14.73 -37.38 9.13
C VAL A 95 -13.73 -37.99 10.10
N TYR A 96 -14.01 -39.18 10.66
CA TYR A 96 -13.15 -39.86 11.64
C TYR A 96 -12.69 -38.99 12.83
N ASP A 97 -13.58 -38.12 13.33
CA ASP A 97 -13.30 -37.11 14.37
C ASP A 97 -12.25 -36.04 13.98
N GLU A 98 -11.81 -36.01 12.72
CA GLU A 98 -10.98 -34.94 12.17
C GLU A 98 -11.86 -33.86 11.54
N ILE A 99 -11.38 -32.61 11.60
CA ILE A 99 -11.97 -31.45 10.92
C ILE A 99 -10.93 -30.90 9.95
N ILE A 100 -11.25 -30.96 8.66
CA ILE A 100 -10.38 -30.51 7.58
C ILE A 100 -11.11 -29.43 6.80
N GLU A 101 -10.45 -28.31 6.54
CA GLU A 101 -11.03 -27.15 5.86
C GLU A 101 -10.23 -26.82 4.61
N LEU A 102 -10.88 -26.85 3.47
CA LEU A 102 -10.35 -26.36 2.19
C LEU A 102 -10.79 -24.89 2.05
N VAL A 103 -9.84 -23.98 1.88
CA VAL A 103 -10.07 -22.53 1.97
C VAL A 103 -9.76 -21.87 0.62
N LYS A 104 -10.58 -20.91 0.21
CA LYS A 104 -10.38 -20.13 -1.01
C LYS A 104 -8.99 -19.48 -1.05
N ASP A 105 -8.41 -19.39 -2.24
CA ASP A 105 -7.08 -18.84 -2.54
C ASP A 105 -5.90 -19.65 -1.96
N HIS A 106 -6.16 -20.75 -1.24
CA HIS A 106 -5.14 -21.70 -0.80
C HIS A 106 -5.16 -22.95 -1.70
N TYR A 107 -4.54 -22.86 -2.87
CA TYR A 107 -4.57 -23.93 -3.89
C TYR A 107 -3.79 -25.20 -3.53
N TYR A 108 -2.82 -25.10 -2.60
CA TYR A 108 -1.88 -26.19 -2.28
C TYR A 108 -1.84 -26.54 -0.79
N GLU A 109 -2.71 -25.94 0.03
CA GLU A 109 -2.73 -26.10 1.49
C GLU A 109 -4.15 -26.36 1.99
N ALA A 110 -4.28 -27.18 3.02
CA ALA A 110 -5.55 -27.40 3.71
C ALA A 110 -5.40 -27.17 5.22
N ARG A 111 -6.46 -26.67 5.86
CA ARG A 111 -6.43 -26.36 7.29
C ARG A 111 -6.94 -27.54 8.11
N VAL A 112 -6.10 -28.07 8.99
CA VAL A 112 -6.39 -29.22 9.88
C VAL A 112 -6.27 -28.76 11.32
N ASN A 113 -7.31 -28.99 12.13
CA ASN A 113 -7.36 -28.54 13.53
C ASN A 113 -7.00 -27.05 13.68
N GLY A 114 -7.44 -26.24 12.71
CA GLY A 114 -7.22 -24.82 12.65
C GLY A 114 -5.89 -24.37 12.03
N SER A 115 -4.90 -25.26 11.76
CA SER A 115 -3.59 -24.89 11.18
C SER A 115 -3.45 -25.31 9.72
N PHE A 116 -2.86 -24.49 8.84
CA PHE A 116 -2.57 -24.85 7.46
C PHE A 116 -1.45 -25.89 7.39
N ALA A 117 -1.64 -26.85 6.49
CA ALA A 117 -0.66 -27.85 6.14
C ALA A 117 -0.55 -27.92 4.61
N ALA A 118 0.69 -27.90 4.11
CA ALA A 118 0.97 -28.05 2.70
C ALA A 118 0.68 -29.48 2.25
N THR A 119 0.06 -29.61 1.07
CA THR A 119 -0.22 -30.90 0.46
C THR A 119 1.02 -31.47 -0.26
N PRO A 120 1.15 -32.81 -0.35
CA PRO A 120 0.25 -33.83 0.19
C PRO A 120 0.55 -34.19 1.65
N PHE A 121 -0.49 -34.56 2.39
CA PHE A 121 -0.36 -35.12 3.75
C PHE A 121 -1.42 -36.19 4.04
N THR A 122 -1.19 -36.99 5.08
CA THR A 122 -2.11 -38.07 5.50
C THR A 122 -2.45 -37.99 6.98
N LEU A 123 -3.71 -38.27 7.33
CA LEU A 123 -4.16 -38.36 8.72
C LEU A 123 -4.60 -39.79 9.05
N ARG A 124 -4.65 -40.11 10.35
CA ARG A 124 -5.12 -41.42 10.87
C ARG A 124 -4.44 -42.63 10.17
N ASN A 125 -3.11 -42.64 10.12
CA ASN A 125 -2.32 -43.71 9.48
C ASN A 125 -2.71 -43.98 8.01
N GLY A 126 -3.13 -42.96 7.27
CA GLY A 126 -3.45 -43.07 5.84
C GLY A 126 -4.92 -43.30 5.52
N SER A 127 -5.79 -43.43 6.53
CA SER A 127 -7.25 -43.51 6.32
C SER A 127 -7.85 -42.24 5.72
N ILE A 128 -7.17 -41.10 5.85
CA ILE A 128 -7.49 -39.86 5.16
C ILE A 128 -6.25 -39.38 4.41
N GLN A 129 -6.41 -39.01 3.15
CA GLN A 129 -5.36 -38.44 2.31
C GLN A 129 -5.83 -37.10 1.77
N VAL A 130 -4.98 -36.08 1.90
CA VAL A 130 -5.22 -34.75 1.35
C VAL A 130 -4.11 -34.43 0.36
N TYR A 131 -4.48 -34.15 -0.88
CA TYR A 131 -3.52 -34.01 -1.97
C TYR A 131 -4.07 -33.09 -3.07
N GLN A 132 -3.16 -32.57 -3.90
CA GLN A 132 -3.54 -31.86 -5.12
C GLN A 132 -3.92 -32.88 -6.19
N SER A 133 -5.10 -32.69 -6.78
CA SER A 133 -5.62 -33.49 -7.88
C SER A 133 -6.01 -32.54 -9.03
N GLY A 134 -5.14 -32.39 -10.03
CA GLY A 134 -5.34 -31.41 -11.10
C GLY A 134 -5.33 -30.00 -10.52
N PHE A 135 -6.35 -29.19 -10.81
CA PHE A 135 -6.47 -27.83 -10.25
C PHE A 135 -7.28 -27.77 -8.95
N SER A 136 -7.53 -28.90 -8.29
CA SER A 136 -8.32 -28.95 -7.06
C SER A 136 -7.57 -29.60 -5.91
N LEU A 137 -7.83 -29.13 -4.69
CA LEU A 137 -7.53 -29.87 -3.48
C LEU A 137 -8.53 -31.00 -3.32
N ALA A 138 -8.04 -32.19 -3.02
CA ALA A 138 -8.84 -33.39 -2.82
C ALA A 138 -8.64 -33.96 -1.41
N ILE A 139 -9.74 -34.32 -0.76
CA ILE A 139 -9.77 -35.13 0.47
C ILE A 139 -10.36 -36.48 0.09
N SER A 140 -9.58 -37.54 0.22
CA SER A 140 -10.04 -38.91 0.01
C SER A 140 -9.96 -39.72 1.30
N THR A 141 -10.84 -40.71 1.42
CA THR A 141 -10.89 -41.62 2.57
C THR A 141 -10.80 -43.08 2.13
N ASP A 142 -10.35 -43.94 3.04
CA ASP A 142 -10.27 -45.39 2.83
C ASP A 142 -11.62 -46.09 2.59
N PHE A 143 -12.73 -45.51 3.05
CA PHE A 143 -14.08 -46.00 2.77
C PHE A 143 -14.70 -45.42 1.48
N GLY A 144 -13.97 -44.55 0.76
CA GLY A 144 -14.35 -44.11 -0.59
C GLY A 144 -15.13 -42.79 -0.68
N LEU A 145 -15.23 -41.99 0.40
CA LEU A 145 -15.62 -40.58 0.29
C LEU A 145 -14.49 -39.79 -0.39
N LEU A 146 -14.85 -38.97 -1.39
CA LEU A 146 -13.97 -38.03 -2.08
C LEU A 146 -14.63 -36.64 -2.12
N VAL A 147 -13.92 -35.63 -1.62
CA VAL A 147 -14.34 -34.21 -1.68
C VAL A 147 -13.27 -33.43 -2.42
N THR A 148 -13.64 -32.66 -3.44
CA THR A 148 -12.70 -31.79 -4.16
C THR A 148 -13.16 -30.34 -4.13
N TYR A 149 -12.22 -29.40 -4.00
CA TYR A 149 -12.46 -27.96 -4.09
C TYR A 149 -11.38 -27.32 -4.94
N ASP A 150 -11.76 -26.47 -5.89
CA ASP A 150 -10.85 -25.72 -6.77
C ASP A 150 -10.14 -24.53 -6.07
N ALA A 151 -10.28 -24.40 -4.75
CA ALA A 151 -9.83 -23.25 -3.96
C ALA A 151 -10.42 -21.91 -4.44
N TYR A 152 -11.57 -21.94 -5.14
CA TYR A 152 -12.18 -20.74 -5.71
C TYR A 152 -13.70 -20.72 -5.56
N SER A 153 -14.42 -21.63 -6.20
CA SER A 153 -15.89 -21.60 -6.25
C SER A 153 -16.57 -22.95 -6.43
N TYR A 154 -15.86 -23.99 -6.88
CA TYR A 154 -16.43 -25.27 -7.29
C TYR A 154 -16.08 -26.39 -6.32
N VAL A 155 -17.13 -27.02 -5.76
CA VAL A 155 -17.02 -28.16 -4.85
C VAL A 155 -17.66 -29.38 -5.49
N SER A 156 -16.98 -30.53 -5.41
CA SER A 156 -17.55 -31.83 -5.79
C SER A 156 -17.47 -32.81 -4.63
N ILE A 157 -18.51 -33.64 -4.48
CA ILE A 157 -18.65 -34.64 -3.43
C ILE A 157 -19.02 -35.96 -4.10
N SER A 158 -18.21 -37.00 -3.86
CA SER A 158 -18.48 -38.36 -4.32
C SER A 158 -18.55 -39.31 -3.13
N VAL A 159 -19.60 -40.13 -3.10
CA VAL A 159 -19.82 -41.15 -2.08
C VAL A 159 -19.97 -42.53 -2.72
N PRO A 160 -19.57 -43.62 -2.02
CA PRO A 160 -19.80 -44.98 -2.48
C PRO A 160 -21.29 -45.31 -2.63
N TYR A 161 -21.61 -46.25 -3.52
CA TYR A 161 -23.00 -46.72 -3.71
C TYR A 161 -23.64 -47.28 -2.43
N ASP A 162 -22.83 -47.75 -1.46
CA ASP A 162 -23.31 -48.21 -0.16
C ASP A 162 -24.09 -47.13 0.62
N TYR A 163 -23.90 -45.85 0.29
CA TYR A 163 -24.66 -44.72 0.84
C TYR A 163 -26.03 -44.47 0.16
N PHE A 164 -26.47 -45.34 -0.77
CA PHE A 164 -27.79 -45.24 -1.40
C PHE A 164 -28.91 -45.16 -0.35
N ASN A 165 -29.81 -44.17 -0.45
CA ASN A 165 -30.83 -43.81 0.56
C ASN A 165 -30.29 -43.40 1.95
N ALA A 166 -29.00 -43.13 2.10
CA ALA A 166 -28.36 -42.87 3.40
C ALA A 166 -27.75 -41.46 3.53
N THR A 167 -27.85 -40.62 2.50
CA THR A 167 -27.40 -39.22 2.53
C THR A 167 -28.57 -38.28 2.82
N CYS A 168 -28.28 -37.10 3.34
CA CYS A 168 -29.20 -35.96 3.31
C CYS A 168 -28.41 -34.64 3.35
N GLY A 169 -29.02 -33.54 2.89
CA GLY A 169 -28.38 -32.23 2.74
C GLY A 169 -28.79 -31.58 1.44
N LEU A 170 -28.10 -30.50 1.03
CA LEU A 170 -28.36 -29.83 -0.24
C LEU A 170 -28.11 -30.72 -1.48
N CYS A 171 -27.28 -31.76 -1.36
CA CYS A 171 -27.05 -32.75 -2.41
C CYS A 171 -28.15 -33.83 -2.50
N GLY A 172 -29.24 -33.71 -1.74
CA GLY A 172 -30.36 -34.64 -1.77
C GLY A 172 -30.13 -35.93 -0.96
N ASN A 173 -30.93 -36.94 -1.23
CA ASN A 173 -31.01 -38.17 -0.43
C ASN A 173 -30.40 -39.43 -1.10
N PHE A 174 -29.81 -39.25 -2.29
CA PHE A 174 -29.14 -40.28 -3.09
C PHE A 174 -29.99 -41.55 -3.31
N ASN A 175 -31.18 -41.38 -3.90
CA ASN A 175 -32.13 -42.47 -4.17
C ASN A 175 -32.52 -42.64 -5.66
N LEU A 176 -31.96 -41.83 -6.57
CA LEU A 176 -32.29 -41.74 -8.00
C LEU A 176 -33.69 -41.16 -8.33
N HIS A 177 -34.32 -40.46 -7.39
CA HIS A 177 -35.62 -39.78 -7.51
C HIS A 177 -35.47 -38.26 -7.35
N PRO A 178 -35.11 -37.52 -8.42
CA PRO A 178 -34.84 -36.08 -8.32
C PRO A 178 -36.05 -35.25 -7.84
N GLU A 179 -37.27 -35.78 -7.98
CA GLU A 179 -38.51 -35.15 -7.51
C GLU A 179 -38.61 -35.00 -5.99
N ASP A 180 -37.78 -35.72 -5.22
CA ASP A 180 -37.81 -35.70 -3.77
C ASP A 180 -36.49 -35.27 -3.13
N ASP A 181 -35.56 -34.71 -3.91
CA ASP A 181 -34.26 -34.26 -3.41
C ASP A 181 -34.37 -33.01 -2.52
N PHE A 182 -35.41 -32.18 -2.67
CA PHE A 182 -35.65 -30.97 -1.87
C PHE A 182 -36.24 -31.27 -0.48
N ARG A 183 -35.65 -32.24 0.23
CA ARG A 183 -36.08 -32.64 1.58
C ARG A 183 -35.41 -31.80 2.65
N SER A 184 -36.21 -31.13 3.48
CA SER A 184 -35.73 -30.39 4.65
C SER A 184 -35.17 -31.33 5.74
N PRO A 185 -34.47 -30.81 6.77
CA PRO A 185 -34.02 -31.62 7.90
C PRO A 185 -35.15 -32.31 8.67
N SER A 186 -36.39 -31.81 8.60
CA SER A 186 -37.57 -32.43 9.20
C SER A 186 -38.19 -33.52 8.32
N GLY A 187 -37.72 -33.69 7.08
CA GLY A 187 -38.18 -34.70 6.12
C GLY A 187 -39.28 -34.23 5.17
N GLU A 188 -39.69 -32.96 5.24
CA GLU A 188 -40.67 -32.33 4.34
C GLU A 188 -40.05 -32.09 2.95
N VAL A 189 -40.76 -32.45 1.88
CA VAL A 189 -40.33 -32.15 0.50
C VAL A 189 -40.84 -30.76 0.12
N LEU A 190 -39.92 -29.84 -0.12
CA LEU A 190 -40.19 -28.45 -0.43
C LEU A 190 -40.23 -28.24 -1.95
N SER A 191 -41.12 -27.38 -2.43
CA SER A 191 -41.27 -27.07 -3.87
C SER A 191 -40.42 -25.89 -4.32
N SER A 192 -39.86 -25.14 -3.37
CA SER A 192 -39.05 -23.95 -3.57
C SER A 192 -37.61 -24.31 -3.25
N ASP A 193 -36.72 -24.01 -4.19
CA ASP A 193 -35.28 -24.17 -4.04
C ASP A 193 -34.77 -23.26 -2.90
N VAL A 194 -35.23 -22.01 -2.85
CA VAL A 194 -34.89 -21.05 -1.79
C VAL A 194 -35.30 -21.55 -0.39
N ASP A 195 -36.54 -22.03 -0.23
CA ASP A 195 -37.01 -22.53 1.07
C ASP A 195 -36.25 -23.81 1.47
N PHE A 196 -35.92 -24.66 0.49
CA PHE A 196 -35.09 -25.83 0.69
C PHE A 196 -33.69 -25.46 1.18
N ALA A 197 -33.00 -24.53 0.52
CA ALA A 197 -31.66 -24.10 0.95
C ALA A 197 -31.67 -23.42 2.32
N ASN A 198 -32.62 -22.51 2.58
CA ASN A 198 -32.79 -21.86 3.88
C ASN A 198 -33.02 -22.89 5.01
N SER A 199 -33.70 -24.01 4.73
CA SER A 199 -33.94 -25.06 5.75
C SER A 199 -32.68 -25.79 6.22
N TRP A 200 -31.59 -25.77 5.45
CA TRP A 200 -30.32 -26.46 5.73
C TRP A 200 -29.22 -25.54 6.32
N GLN A 201 -29.60 -24.35 6.77
CA GLN A 201 -28.73 -23.42 7.49
C GLN A 201 -28.15 -23.99 8.78
N VAL A 202 -26.86 -23.79 9.00
CA VAL A 202 -26.19 -24.10 10.26
C VAL A 202 -26.45 -22.99 11.28
N GLN A 203 -27.23 -23.27 12.32
CA GLN A 203 -27.65 -22.31 13.34
C GLN A 203 -26.52 -21.66 14.16
N SER A 204 -25.31 -22.23 14.14
CA SER A 204 -24.15 -21.71 14.86
C SER A 204 -23.30 -20.74 14.05
N ASP A 205 -23.80 -20.23 12.92
CA ASP A 205 -23.09 -19.19 12.16
C ASP A 205 -23.31 -17.83 12.81
N THR A 206 -22.21 -17.18 13.21
CA THR A 206 -22.21 -15.87 13.91
C THR A 206 -21.91 -14.72 12.95
N ASP A 207 -21.93 -14.97 11.64
CA ASP A 207 -21.64 -13.96 10.63
C ASP A 207 -22.80 -12.95 10.57
N PRO A 208 -22.56 -11.64 10.84
CA PRO A 208 -23.63 -10.63 10.88
C PRO A 208 -24.41 -10.53 9.56
N GLU A 209 -23.78 -10.86 8.43
CA GLU A 209 -24.38 -10.78 7.09
C GLU A 209 -25.15 -12.05 6.66
N CYS A 210 -25.22 -13.08 7.53
CA CYS A 210 -25.95 -14.31 7.25
C CYS A 210 -27.47 -14.09 7.40
N HIS A 211 -28.17 -13.92 6.27
CA HIS A 211 -29.61 -13.69 6.21
C HIS A 211 -30.30 -14.68 5.26
N ASN A 212 -31.59 -14.92 5.49
CA ASN A 212 -32.39 -15.75 4.57
C ASN A 212 -32.42 -15.15 3.17
N VAL A 213 -32.24 -16.02 2.17
CA VAL A 213 -32.30 -15.66 0.76
C VAL A 213 -33.70 -15.18 0.39
N ARG A 214 -33.78 -14.05 -0.33
CA ARG A 214 -35.05 -13.35 -0.62
C ARG A 214 -35.54 -13.48 -2.08
N CYS A 215 -34.76 -14.06 -2.99
CA CYS A 215 -35.10 -14.16 -4.41
C CYS A 215 -34.55 -15.47 -5.04
N ALA A 216 -35.09 -15.89 -6.20
CA ALA A 216 -34.69 -17.10 -6.93
C ALA A 216 -34.45 -16.83 -8.43
N GLY A 217 -33.45 -17.50 -9.02
CA GLY A 217 -33.18 -17.49 -10.46
C GLY A 217 -32.93 -16.09 -11.08
N LEU A 218 -33.29 -15.93 -12.36
CA LEU A 218 -33.13 -14.67 -13.12
C LEU A 218 -33.85 -13.46 -12.50
N ALA A 219 -34.82 -13.67 -11.61
CA ALA A 219 -35.49 -12.58 -10.89
C ALA A 219 -34.55 -11.84 -9.91
N CYS A 220 -33.42 -12.46 -9.53
CA CYS A 220 -32.34 -11.80 -8.78
C CYS A 220 -31.36 -11.01 -9.68
N ALA A 221 -31.32 -11.27 -10.99
CA ALA A 221 -30.21 -10.84 -11.86
C ALA A 221 -30.31 -9.41 -12.38
N VAL A 222 -31.48 -8.77 -12.29
CA VAL A 222 -31.79 -7.44 -12.87
C VAL A 222 -31.32 -7.28 -14.33
N CYS A 223 -31.21 -8.38 -15.09
CA CYS A 223 -30.63 -8.35 -16.43
C CYS A 223 -31.64 -7.83 -17.45
N THR A 224 -31.26 -6.85 -18.27
CA THR A 224 -32.10 -6.39 -19.37
C THR A 224 -32.10 -7.41 -20.51
N THR A 225 -33.13 -7.36 -21.36
CA THR A 225 -33.21 -8.23 -22.56
C THR A 225 -32.01 -8.04 -23.49
N ASP A 226 -31.48 -6.81 -23.58
CA ASP A 226 -30.33 -6.47 -24.41
C ASP A 226 -29.03 -7.10 -23.86
N GLU A 227 -28.83 -7.06 -22.53
CA GLU A 227 -27.70 -7.69 -21.85
C GLU A 227 -27.75 -9.22 -21.95
N MET A 228 -28.92 -9.84 -21.75
CA MET A 228 -29.08 -11.28 -21.95
C MET A 228 -28.72 -11.70 -23.39
N THR A 229 -29.03 -10.86 -24.36
CA THR A 229 -28.70 -11.10 -25.77
C THR A 229 -27.21 -10.93 -26.03
N LEU A 230 -26.59 -9.88 -25.50
CA LEU A 230 -25.16 -9.60 -25.62
C LEU A 230 -24.31 -10.72 -24.99
N TYR A 231 -24.55 -11.02 -23.71
CA TYR A 231 -23.78 -12.03 -22.98
C TYR A 231 -24.13 -13.46 -23.41
N GLY A 232 -25.29 -13.67 -24.04
CA GLY A 232 -25.69 -14.94 -24.62
C GLY A 232 -25.04 -15.27 -25.97
N ASP A 233 -24.30 -14.32 -26.56
CA ASP A 233 -23.65 -14.48 -27.86
C ASP A 233 -22.39 -15.37 -27.80
N SER A 234 -21.88 -15.77 -28.96
CA SER A 234 -20.69 -16.60 -29.09
C SER A 234 -19.38 -15.93 -28.64
N ASN A 235 -19.36 -14.62 -28.44
CA ASN A 235 -18.20 -13.90 -27.91
C ASN A 235 -18.17 -13.93 -26.37
N HIS A 236 -19.23 -14.40 -25.74
CA HIS A 236 -19.35 -14.52 -24.29
C HIS A 236 -19.78 -15.94 -23.92
N CYS A 237 -20.99 -16.14 -23.40
CA CYS A 237 -21.46 -17.42 -22.88
C CYS A 237 -22.00 -18.37 -23.95
N GLY A 238 -22.42 -17.85 -25.11
CA GLY A 238 -22.90 -18.64 -26.23
C GLY A 238 -21.84 -19.56 -26.83
N ILE A 239 -20.55 -19.30 -26.57
CA ILE A 239 -19.45 -20.19 -26.97
C ILE A 239 -19.59 -21.60 -26.37
N LEU A 240 -20.26 -21.73 -25.22
CA LEU A 240 -20.53 -23.01 -24.57
C LEU A 240 -21.45 -23.90 -25.41
N GLU A 241 -22.34 -23.32 -26.21
CA GLU A 241 -23.29 -24.04 -27.08
C GLU A 241 -22.81 -24.15 -28.54
N ASP A 242 -21.71 -23.51 -28.90
CA ASP A 242 -21.21 -23.51 -30.27
C ASP A 242 -20.76 -24.93 -30.69
N VAL A 243 -21.51 -25.53 -31.61
CA VAL A 243 -21.28 -26.89 -32.14
C VAL A 243 -20.01 -26.99 -33.00
N LEU A 244 -19.42 -25.87 -33.41
CA LEU A 244 -18.11 -25.80 -34.04
C LEU A 244 -17.05 -25.18 -33.12
N GLY A 245 -17.46 -24.80 -31.90
CA GLY A 245 -16.64 -24.14 -30.90
C GLY A 245 -15.74 -25.10 -30.12
N PRO A 246 -14.89 -24.56 -29.24
CA PRO A 246 -13.91 -25.34 -28.48
C PRO A 246 -14.55 -26.39 -27.57
N PHE A 247 -15.81 -26.18 -27.15
CA PHE A 247 -16.54 -27.10 -26.28
C PHE A 247 -17.44 -28.10 -27.02
N ALA A 248 -17.42 -28.15 -28.36
CA ALA A 248 -18.32 -29.00 -29.15
C ALA A 248 -18.25 -30.50 -28.78
N ASN A 249 -17.05 -31.00 -28.49
CA ASN A 249 -16.86 -32.39 -28.06
C ASN A 249 -17.51 -32.67 -26.70
N CYS A 250 -17.73 -31.64 -25.90
CA CYS A 250 -18.34 -31.71 -24.58
C CYS A 250 -19.83 -31.99 -24.59
N HIS A 251 -20.52 -31.51 -25.62
CA HIS A 251 -21.99 -31.53 -25.68
C HIS A 251 -22.55 -32.96 -25.63
N SER A 252 -21.74 -33.93 -26.06
CA SER A 252 -22.07 -35.36 -26.01
C SER A 252 -22.08 -35.95 -24.60
N VAL A 253 -21.44 -35.26 -23.63
CA VAL A 253 -21.28 -35.72 -22.25
C VAL A 253 -22.01 -34.82 -21.26
N HIS A 254 -21.96 -33.50 -21.44
CA HIS A 254 -22.66 -32.51 -20.64
C HIS A 254 -23.47 -31.55 -21.53
N ALA A 255 -24.75 -31.40 -21.26
CA ALA A 255 -25.60 -30.44 -21.97
C ALA A 255 -25.16 -29.00 -21.62
N PRO A 256 -24.80 -28.15 -22.60
CA PRO A 256 -24.26 -26.81 -22.34
C PRO A 256 -25.29 -25.79 -21.85
N GLN A 257 -26.59 -26.06 -22.04
CA GLN A 257 -27.65 -25.06 -21.87
C GLN A 257 -27.69 -24.44 -20.47
N THR A 258 -27.69 -25.26 -19.42
CA THR A 258 -27.67 -24.76 -18.04
C THR A 258 -26.39 -24.00 -17.71
N TYR A 259 -25.25 -24.39 -18.27
CA TYR A 259 -23.97 -23.68 -18.06
C TYR A 259 -23.96 -22.32 -18.76
N LYS A 260 -24.54 -22.21 -19.94
CA LYS A 260 -24.72 -20.94 -20.64
C LYS A 260 -25.66 -20.01 -19.87
N GLU A 261 -26.83 -20.49 -19.45
CA GLU A 261 -27.79 -19.69 -18.70
C GLU A 261 -27.15 -19.15 -17.41
N ASN A 262 -26.39 -19.98 -16.71
CA ASN A 262 -25.62 -19.62 -15.53
C ASN A 262 -24.50 -18.60 -15.83
N CYS A 263 -23.78 -18.78 -16.94
CA CYS A 263 -22.74 -17.85 -17.38
C CYS A 263 -23.35 -16.47 -17.70
N VAL A 264 -24.48 -16.41 -18.41
CA VAL A 264 -25.17 -15.15 -18.75
C VAL A 264 -25.63 -14.44 -17.49
N TYR A 265 -26.17 -15.19 -16.53
CA TYR A 265 -26.57 -14.67 -15.23
C TYR A 265 -25.38 -14.03 -14.49
N ASP A 266 -24.26 -14.75 -14.38
CA ASP A 266 -23.06 -14.27 -13.68
C ASP A 266 -22.47 -13.04 -14.38
N LEU A 267 -22.36 -13.07 -15.70
CA LEU A 267 -21.78 -11.99 -16.49
C LEU A 267 -22.64 -10.73 -16.47
N CYS A 268 -23.96 -10.89 -16.35
CA CYS A 268 -24.87 -9.75 -16.23
C CYS A 268 -24.70 -9.01 -14.91
N LEU A 269 -24.58 -9.74 -13.81
CA LEU A 269 -24.26 -9.16 -12.49
C LEU A 269 -22.85 -8.56 -12.46
N GLY A 270 -21.95 -9.12 -13.27
CA GLY A 270 -20.62 -8.60 -13.52
C GLY A 270 -20.53 -7.40 -14.47
N GLY A 271 -21.64 -6.97 -15.09
CA GLY A 271 -21.64 -5.93 -16.12
C GLY A 271 -20.69 -6.21 -17.30
N GLY A 272 -20.44 -7.49 -17.62
CA GLY A 272 -19.52 -7.89 -18.70
C GLY A 272 -18.06 -8.06 -18.28
N TYR A 273 -17.74 -7.97 -16.98
CA TYR A 273 -16.36 -8.14 -16.48
C TYR A 273 -15.79 -9.51 -16.86
N GLN A 274 -14.73 -9.51 -17.67
CA GLN A 274 -14.25 -10.73 -18.33
C GLN A 274 -13.75 -11.81 -17.36
N PRO A 275 -13.15 -11.49 -16.19
CA PRO A 275 -12.85 -12.51 -15.19
C PRO A 275 -14.06 -13.34 -14.76
N ILE A 276 -15.25 -12.74 -14.74
CA ILE A 276 -16.50 -13.45 -14.43
C ILE A 276 -16.87 -14.43 -15.54
N LEU A 277 -16.73 -14.01 -16.81
CA LEU A 277 -16.92 -14.87 -17.98
C LEU A 277 -15.94 -16.04 -17.95
N CYS A 278 -14.65 -15.76 -17.76
CA CYS A 278 -13.60 -16.77 -17.77
C CYS A 278 -13.79 -17.82 -16.69
N GLN A 279 -14.24 -17.40 -15.50
CA GLN A 279 -14.63 -18.31 -14.43
C GLN A 279 -15.81 -19.20 -14.84
N ALA A 280 -16.88 -18.64 -15.40
CA ALA A 280 -18.05 -19.40 -15.84
C ALA A 280 -17.70 -20.42 -16.95
N LEU A 281 -16.83 -20.03 -17.89
CA LEU A 281 -16.34 -20.94 -18.94
C LEU A 281 -15.47 -22.07 -18.34
N ASN A 282 -14.63 -21.75 -17.35
CA ASN A 282 -13.74 -22.73 -16.72
C ASN A 282 -14.51 -23.83 -15.97
N VAL A 283 -15.67 -23.52 -15.38
CA VAL A 283 -16.53 -24.53 -14.74
C VAL A 283 -16.98 -25.58 -15.77
N TYR A 284 -17.48 -25.14 -16.95
CA TYR A 284 -17.92 -26.07 -17.98
C TYR A 284 -16.74 -26.84 -18.60
N ALA A 285 -15.62 -26.16 -18.84
CA ALA A 285 -14.38 -26.77 -19.29
C ALA A 285 -13.95 -27.92 -18.36
N THR A 286 -13.92 -27.65 -17.06
CA THR A 286 -13.52 -28.62 -16.02
C THR A 286 -14.44 -29.84 -15.99
N GLN A 287 -15.76 -29.63 -16.05
CA GLN A 287 -16.73 -30.75 -16.10
C GLN A 287 -16.54 -31.60 -17.36
N CYS A 288 -16.25 -30.93 -18.47
CA CYS A 288 -15.94 -31.59 -19.73
C CYS A 288 -14.72 -32.50 -19.66
N GLN A 289 -13.64 -31.96 -19.11
CA GLN A 289 -12.33 -32.59 -19.03
C GLN A 289 -12.33 -33.77 -18.06
N GLN A 290 -13.13 -33.73 -16.98
CA GLN A 290 -13.35 -34.86 -16.07
C GLN A 290 -13.88 -36.12 -16.76
N GLN A 291 -14.41 -35.99 -17.98
CA GLN A 291 -14.90 -37.09 -18.80
C GLN A 291 -13.95 -37.43 -19.97
N GLY A 292 -12.71 -36.92 -19.93
CA GLY A 292 -11.64 -37.22 -20.88
C GLY A 292 -11.68 -36.41 -22.19
N VAL A 293 -12.36 -35.27 -22.22
CA VAL A 293 -12.44 -34.37 -23.38
C VAL A 293 -11.34 -33.30 -23.31
N ARG A 294 -10.54 -33.15 -24.38
CA ARG A 294 -9.30 -32.34 -24.42
C ARG A 294 -9.53 -30.84 -24.64
N LEU A 295 -8.89 -29.98 -23.84
CA LEU A 295 -8.71 -28.52 -24.06
C LEU A 295 -7.24 -28.10 -23.74
N GLU A 296 -6.74 -26.96 -24.22
CA GLU A 296 -5.34 -26.50 -23.97
C GLU A 296 -5.26 -25.53 -22.77
N ILE A 297 -4.31 -25.75 -21.84
CA ILE A 297 -4.06 -24.94 -20.62
C ILE A 297 -2.56 -24.57 -20.52
N GLN A 298 -2.23 -23.49 -19.80
CA GLN A 298 -0.85 -23.00 -19.52
C GLN A 298 -0.44 -23.40 -18.09
N CYS A 299 0.85 -23.58 -17.78
CA CYS A 299 1.30 -24.17 -16.50
C CYS A 299 2.41 -23.35 -15.79
N PRO A 300 2.60 -23.53 -14.47
CA PRO A 300 3.66 -22.89 -13.68
C PRO A 300 5.08 -23.13 -14.24
N GLU A 301 6.04 -22.31 -13.83
CA GLU A 301 7.44 -22.44 -14.25
C GLU A 301 8.01 -23.84 -13.94
N HIS A 302 8.83 -24.37 -14.84
CA HIS A 302 9.36 -25.73 -14.79
C HIS A 302 8.29 -26.84 -14.77
N SER A 303 7.12 -26.54 -15.35
CA SER A 303 6.07 -27.52 -15.59
C SER A 303 5.42 -27.29 -16.95
N HIS A 304 4.80 -28.33 -17.48
CA HIS A 304 4.03 -28.25 -18.71
C HIS A 304 2.65 -28.86 -18.50
N PHE A 305 1.72 -28.41 -19.35
CA PHE A 305 0.37 -28.94 -19.37
C PHE A 305 0.35 -30.33 -20.00
N GLU A 306 -0.19 -31.31 -19.27
CA GLU A 306 -0.43 -32.64 -19.79
C GLU A 306 -1.94 -32.97 -19.75
N PRO A 307 -2.60 -33.17 -20.90
CA PRO A 307 -4.04 -33.45 -20.98
C PRO A 307 -4.44 -34.86 -20.49
N GLN A 308 -3.46 -35.72 -20.20
CA GLN A 308 -3.66 -36.97 -19.45
C GLN A 308 -2.55 -37.12 -18.42
N GLY A 309 -2.28 -36.03 -17.70
CA GLY A 309 -1.36 -36.04 -16.58
C GLY A 309 -1.77 -37.07 -15.53
N THR A 310 -0.78 -37.57 -14.80
CA THR A 310 -1.04 -38.47 -13.67
C THR A 310 -1.95 -37.76 -12.65
N GLY A 311 -3.02 -38.42 -12.20
CA GLY A 311 -3.84 -37.95 -11.07
C GLY A 311 -3.07 -37.98 -9.74
N CYS A 312 -1.90 -38.60 -9.73
CA CYS A 312 -0.97 -38.68 -8.60
C CYS A 312 0.41 -38.18 -9.05
N PRO A 313 0.64 -36.84 -9.08
CA PRO A 313 1.95 -36.31 -9.46
C PRO A 313 3.05 -36.81 -8.53
N ALA A 314 4.27 -36.95 -9.06
CA ALA A 314 5.45 -37.22 -8.22
C ALA A 314 5.69 -36.00 -7.33
N THR A 315 5.73 -36.22 -6.03
CA THR A 315 5.99 -35.18 -5.03
C THR A 315 7.25 -35.50 -4.26
N CYS A 316 7.88 -34.51 -3.64
CA CYS A 316 9.04 -34.73 -2.78
C CYS A 316 8.79 -35.77 -1.68
N SER A 317 7.57 -35.86 -1.16
CA SER A 317 7.16 -36.84 -0.14
C SER A 317 6.94 -38.24 -0.71
N ASN A 318 6.56 -38.35 -1.99
CA ASN A 318 6.34 -39.63 -2.66
C ASN A 318 6.69 -39.56 -4.16
N PRO A 319 7.99 -39.67 -4.50
CA PRO A 319 8.44 -39.61 -5.90
C PRO A 319 7.89 -40.75 -6.78
N SER A 320 7.45 -41.85 -6.15
CA SER A 320 6.89 -43.03 -6.84
C SER A 320 5.37 -43.00 -6.98
N ALA A 321 4.70 -41.92 -6.56
CA ALA A 321 3.24 -41.79 -6.65
C ALA A 321 2.65 -42.09 -8.04
N PRO A 322 3.29 -41.72 -9.17
CA PRO A 322 2.78 -42.04 -10.50
C PRO A 322 2.76 -43.55 -10.82
N THR A 323 3.61 -44.35 -10.18
CA THR A 323 3.84 -45.76 -10.59
C THR A 323 2.68 -46.70 -10.21
N ASN A 324 1.86 -46.34 -9.22
CA ASN A 324 0.70 -47.10 -8.75
C ASN A 324 -0.49 -46.18 -8.46
N CYS A 325 -0.76 -45.21 -9.33
CA CYS A 325 -1.82 -44.23 -9.12
C CYS A 325 -3.22 -44.87 -9.26
N PRO A 326 -4.07 -44.85 -8.20
CA PRO A 326 -5.44 -45.38 -8.27
C PRO A 326 -6.42 -44.39 -8.93
N LEU A 327 -5.98 -43.16 -9.18
CA LEU A 327 -6.79 -42.11 -9.78
C LEU A 327 -6.68 -42.16 -11.30
N PRO A 328 -7.78 -41.87 -12.02
CA PRO A 328 -7.72 -41.74 -13.48
C PRO A 328 -6.75 -40.61 -13.86
N SER A 329 -6.12 -40.75 -15.02
CA SER A 329 -5.37 -39.65 -15.63
C SER A 329 -6.32 -38.47 -15.88
N GLN A 330 -5.88 -37.27 -15.53
CA GLN A 330 -6.65 -36.05 -15.67
C GLN A 330 -5.72 -34.92 -16.11
N GLU A 331 -6.29 -33.87 -16.69
CA GLU A 331 -5.48 -32.73 -17.13
C GLU A 331 -4.80 -32.06 -15.92
N SER A 332 -3.49 -31.90 -15.96
CA SER A 332 -2.71 -31.29 -14.88
C SER A 332 -1.43 -30.64 -15.39
N CYS A 333 -0.88 -29.74 -14.58
CA CYS A 333 0.48 -29.26 -14.77
C CYS A 333 1.44 -30.27 -14.17
N ILE A 334 2.29 -30.86 -15.01
CA ILE A 334 3.27 -31.86 -14.64
C ILE A 334 4.64 -31.22 -14.65
N CYS A 335 5.41 -31.41 -13.58
CA CYS A 335 6.78 -30.90 -13.52
C CYS A 335 7.64 -31.45 -14.65
N ASP A 336 8.48 -30.59 -15.20
CA ASP A 336 9.40 -30.94 -16.27
C ASP A 336 10.44 -31.96 -15.79
N PRO A 337 11.04 -32.76 -16.70
CA PRO A 337 12.06 -33.73 -16.32
C PRO A 337 13.21 -33.08 -15.51
N GLY A 338 13.50 -33.64 -14.34
CA GLY A 338 14.51 -33.11 -13.39
C GLY A 338 13.92 -32.23 -12.29
N TYR A 339 12.63 -31.90 -12.38
CA TYR A 339 11.87 -31.17 -11.36
C TYR A 339 10.81 -32.08 -10.74
N ILE A 340 10.45 -31.79 -9.49
CA ILE A 340 9.48 -32.55 -8.70
C ILE A 340 8.61 -31.58 -7.89
N LEU A 341 7.35 -31.96 -7.67
CA LEU A 341 6.39 -31.08 -7.02
C LEU A 341 6.67 -30.95 -5.51
N SER A 342 6.87 -29.71 -5.06
CA SER A 342 7.11 -29.32 -3.67
C SER A 342 6.19 -28.16 -3.30
N ALA A 343 5.16 -28.42 -2.50
CA ALA A 343 4.23 -27.38 -2.00
C ALA A 343 3.62 -26.48 -3.10
N GLY A 344 3.32 -27.03 -4.27
CA GLY A 344 2.73 -26.31 -5.40
C GLY A 344 3.73 -25.79 -6.44
N GLU A 345 5.03 -25.86 -6.17
CA GLU A 345 6.08 -25.45 -7.10
C GLU A 345 6.87 -26.65 -7.62
N CYS A 346 7.30 -26.58 -8.88
CA CYS A 346 8.20 -27.57 -9.46
C CYS A 346 9.65 -27.17 -9.19
N VAL A 347 10.28 -27.86 -8.24
CA VAL A 347 11.65 -27.57 -7.78
C VAL A 347 12.61 -28.67 -8.22
N PRO A 348 13.91 -28.39 -8.39
CA PRO A 348 14.91 -29.44 -8.55
C PRO A 348 14.85 -30.41 -7.36
N GLU A 349 15.04 -31.71 -7.59
CA GLU A 349 14.94 -32.74 -6.53
C GLU A 349 15.86 -32.45 -5.33
N ALA A 350 17.01 -31.79 -5.56
CA ALA A 350 17.93 -31.37 -4.49
C ALA A 350 17.35 -30.32 -3.54
N ASN A 351 16.30 -29.60 -3.95
CA ASN A 351 15.63 -28.54 -3.19
C ASN A 351 14.29 -29.01 -2.59
N CYS A 352 14.07 -30.33 -2.52
CA CYS A 352 12.91 -30.85 -1.81
C CYS A 352 12.94 -30.47 -0.33
N GLY A 353 11.75 -30.23 0.21
CA GLY A 353 11.54 -29.97 1.63
C GLY A 353 11.53 -31.25 2.48
N CYS A 354 10.91 -31.16 3.66
CA CYS A 354 10.98 -32.16 4.71
C CYS A 354 9.61 -32.80 4.98
N SER A 355 9.57 -34.12 5.12
CA SER A 355 8.39 -34.80 5.69
C SER A 355 8.60 -35.05 7.18
N PHE A 356 7.73 -34.51 8.02
CA PHE A 356 7.85 -34.62 9.48
C PHE A 356 6.47 -34.82 10.13
N GLU A 357 6.35 -35.83 10.99
CA GLU A 357 5.11 -36.18 11.72
C GLU A 357 3.84 -36.31 10.85
N GLY A 358 3.99 -36.71 9.59
CA GLY A 358 2.88 -36.90 8.64
C GLY A 358 2.51 -35.67 7.82
N PHE A 359 3.21 -34.54 8.01
CA PHE A 359 3.05 -33.30 7.27
C PHE A 359 4.29 -32.99 6.41
N TYR A 360 4.09 -32.26 5.31
CA TYR A 360 5.15 -31.79 4.43
C TYR A 360 5.47 -30.31 4.70
N TYR A 361 6.75 -29.97 4.68
CA TYR A 361 7.26 -28.61 4.90
C TYR A 361 8.23 -28.23 3.78
N SER A 362 8.10 -27.04 3.22
CA SER A 362 8.99 -26.54 2.16
C SER A 362 10.41 -26.27 2.67
N GLU A 363 11.40 -26.29 1.79
CA GLU A 363 12.78 -25.94 2.14
C GLU A 363 12.86 -24.51 2.72
N GLY A 364 13.54 -24.34 3.85
CA GLY A 364 13.62 -23.07 4.59
C GLY A 364 12.41 -22.75 5.49
N GLN A 365 11.36 -23.58 5.48
CA GLN A 365 10.16 -23.31 6.26
C GLN A 365 10.41 -23.49 7.77
N SER A 366 10.10 -22.44 8.55
CA SER A 366 10.10 -22.45 10.02
C SER A 366 8.68 -22.55 10.57
N VAL A 367 8.43 -23.44 11.54
CA VAL A 367 7.12 -23.69 12.15
C VAL A 367 7.18 -23.88 13.66
N VAL A 368 6.10 -23.56 14.36
CA VAL A 368 5.90 -23.87 15.78
C VAL A 368 4.90 -25.03 15.90
N LEU A 369 5.33 -26.12 16.53
CA LEU A 369 4.58 -27.37 16.68
C LEU A 369 4.11 -27.57 18.13
N ASP A 370 3.33 -28.64 18.33
CA ASP A 370 2.71 -29.06 19.60
C ASP A 370 1.54 -28.19 20.09
N GLY A 371 0.66 -28.82 20.87
CA GLY A 371 -0.52 -28.17 21.46
C GLY A 371 -0.19 -26.95 22.32
N ASP A 372 0.98 -26.97 22.95
CA ASP A 372 1.53 -25.97 23.87
C ASP A 372 2.64 -25.11 23.24
N CYS A 373 2.88 -25.24 21.93
CA CYS A 373 3.95 -24.55 21.22
C CYS A 373 5.36 -24.96 21.71
N GLY A 374 5.50 -26.19 22.22
CA GLY A 374 6.70 -26.72 22.88
C GLY A 374 7.92 -26.94 21.99
N ARG A 375 7.75 -26.95 20.66
CA ARG A 375 8.83 -27.12 19.68
C ARG A 375 8.76 -26.08 18.58
N ARG A 376 9.90 -25.48 18.24
CA ARG A 376 10.10 -24.72 17.00
C ARG A 376 10.99 -25.53 16.08
N CYS A 377 10.57 -25.74 14.85
CA CYS A 377 11.28 -26.56 13.89
C CYS A 377 11.52 -25.81 12.59
N GLU A 378 12.62 -26.14 11.92
CA GLU A 378 12.99 -25.58 10.62
C GLU A 378 13.36 -26.73 9.67
N CYS A 379 12.81 -26.67 8.46
CA CYS A 379 13.17 -27.58 7.39
C CYS A 379 14.37 -27.05 6.62
N SER A 380 15.47 -27.79 6.64
CA SER A 380 16.63 -27.48 5.80
C SER A 380 17.29 -28.75 5.29
N SER A 381 17.61 -28.77 4.00
CA SER A 381 18.25 -29.87 3.30
C SER A 381 17.53 -31.20 3.53
N MET A 382 16.19 -31.20 3.38
CA MET A 382 15.29 -32.35 3.64
C MET A 382 15.28 -32.88 5.09
N LEU A 383 15.94 -32.19 6.03
CA LEU A 383 15.97 -32.55 7.44
C LEU A 383 15.19 -31.54 8.28
N MET A 384 14.21 -32.04 9.04
CA MET A 384 13.52 -31.23 10.03
C MET A 384 14.35 -31.16 11.32
N THR A 385 14.76 -29.95 11.69
CA THR A 385 15.53 -29.70 12.92
C THR A 385 14.65 -28.97 13.92
N CYS A 386 14.43 -29.55 15.10
CA CYS A 386 13.55 -29.00 16.12
C CYS A 386 14.31 -28.60 17.39
N HIS A 387 13.93 -27.48 17.97
CA HIS A 387 14.40 -26.96 19.24
C HIS A 387 13.25 -26.78 20.22
N GLN A 388 13.54 -26.91 21.52
CA GLN A 388 12.57 -26.62 22.56
C GLN A 388 12.15 -25.14 22.48
N HIS A 389 10.86 -24.89 22.58
CA HIS A 389 10.25 -23.57 22.47
C HIS A 389 9.19 -23.40 23.55
N HIS A 390 8.95 -22.17 23.98
CA HIS A 390 7.94 -21.83 24.97
C HIS A 390 7.41 -20.42 24.69
N CYS A 391 6.10 -20.22 24.84
CA CYS A 391 5.52 -18.89 24.75
C CYS A 391 5.95 -18.01 25.91
N GLY A 392 6.08 -16.71 25.64
CA GLY A 392 6.36 -15.72 26.66
C GLY A 392 5.25 -15.63 27.72
N PRO A 393 5.51 -14.97 28.86
CA PRO A 393 4.54 -14.84 29.95
C PRO A 393 3.28 -14.04 29.57
N ALA A 394 3.37 -13.17 28.56
CA ALA A 394 2.25 -12.41 28.00
C ALA A 394 1.64 -13.06 26.74
N GLU A 395 1.97 -14.33 26.50
CA GLU A 395 1.53 -15.06 25.32
C GLU A 395 0.88 -16.39 25.69
N VAL A 396 -0.05 -16.83 24.85
CA VAL A 396 -0.66 -18.15 24.92
C VAL A 396 -0.45 -18.85 23.57
N CYS A 397 -0.20 -20.15 23.60
CA CYS A 397 -0.16 -20.93 22.38
C CYS A 397 -1.55 -20.99 21.76
N GLY A 398 -1.66 -20.59 20.50
CA GLY A 398 -2.92 -20.56 19.79
C GLY A 398 -2.73 -20.65 18.28
N VAL A 399 -3.83 -20.82 17.57
CA VAL A 399 -3.85 -20.84 16.11
C VAL A 399 -4.69 -19.66 15.62
N HIS A 400 -4.09 -18.76 14.86
CA HIS A 400 -4.76 -17.59 14.29
C HIS A 400 -4.44 -17.50 12.80
N GLY A 401 -5.46 -17.27 11.97
CA GLY A 401 -5.29 -17.22 10.51
C GLY A 401 -4.68 -18.49 9.90
N GLY A 402 -4.87 -19.66 10.54
CA GLY A 402 -4.25 -20.90 10.06
C GLY A 402 -2.82 -21.14 10.53
N VAL A 403 -2.21 -20.25 11.33
CA VAL A 403 -0.82 -20.41 11.76
C VAL A 403 -0.75 -20.55 13.28
N ARG A 404 -0.19 -21.66 13.73
CA ARG A 404 0.12 -21.92 15.15
C ARG A 404 1.32 -21.09 15.58
N GLY A 405 1.21 -20.48 16.75
CA GLY A 405 2.30 -19.72 17.34
C GLY A 405 1.92 -19.17 18.70
N CYS A 406 2.86 -18.46 19.32
CA CYS A 406 2.61 -17.72 20.54
C CYS A 406 1.86 -16.43 20.19
N ARG A 407 0.72 -16.23 20.84
CA ARG A 407 -0.19 -15.12 20.58
C ARG A 407 -0.38 -14.29 21.85
N PRO A 408 -0.47 -12.96 21.75
CA PRO A 408 -0.73 -12.11 22.90
C PRO A 408 -2.01 -12.52 23.64
N ILE A 409 -1.96 -12.54 24.97
CA ILE A 409 -3.13 -12.83 25.82
C ILE A 409 -4.09 -11.64 25.94
N SER A 410 -3.61 -10.44 25.63
CA SER A 410 -4.36 -9.18 25.70
C SER A 410 -3.89 -8.21 24.63
N TYR A 411 -4.75 -7.24 24.34
CA TYR A 411 -4.49 -6.10 23.47
C TYR A 411 -5.01 -4.83 24.17
N ALA A 412 -4.33 -3.71 23.98
CA ALA A 412 -4.78 -2.40 24.42
C ALA A 412 -4.94 -1.47 23.21
N THR A 413 -5.81 -0.47 23.31
CA THR A 413 -6.09 0.46 22.21
C THR A 413 -5.87 1.89 22.65
N CYS A 414 -5.04 2.61 21.90
CA CYS A 414 -4.93 4.06 21.97
C CYS A 414 -5.85 4.70 20.93
N LEU A 415 -6.46 5.82 21.31
CA LEU A 415 -7.39 6.58 20.48
C LEU A 415 -6.87 8.01 20.29
N VAL A 416 -6.80 8.45 19.04
CA VAL A 416 -6.55 9.84 18.69
C VAL A 416 -7.78 10.36 17.98
N GLU A 417 -8.45 11.34 18.60
CA GLU A 417 -9.67 11.95 18.06
C GLU A 417 -9.38 13.39 17.58
N ASP A 418 -10.28 13.93 16.76
CA ASP A 418 -10.20 15.31 16.30
C ASP A 418 -10.09 16.34 17.45
N LEU A 419 -9.48 17.50 17.13
CA LEU A 419 -9.17 18.62 18.05
C LEU A 419 -8.14 18.30 19.13
N GLY A 420 -7.33 17.26 18.88
CA GLY A 420 -6.19 16.91 19.71
C GLY A 420 -6.60 16.26 21.03
N SER A 421 -7.63 15.42 21.01
CA SER A 421 -7.99 14.57 22.14
C SER A 421 -7.30 13.22 22.00
N TYR A 422 -6.62 12.79 23.06
CA TYR A 422 -5.84 11.56 23.11
C TYR A 422 -6.31 10.69 24.26
N HIS A 423 -6.45 9.40 23.99
CA HIS A 423 -6.67 8.36 24.99
C HIS A 423 -5.53 7.37 24.88
N THR A 424 -4.75 7.24 25.96
CA THR A 424 -3.59 6.35 26.00
C THR A 424 -4.00 4.88 26.08
N PHE A 425 -3.03 3.97 25.91
CA PHE A 425 -3.29 2.53 26.03
C PHE A 425 -3.84 2.11 27.38
N ASP A 426 -3.43 2.78 28.47
CA ASP A 426 -3.87 2.47 29.83
C ASP A 426 -5.13 3.26 30.24
N GLY A 427 -5.64 4.12 29.35
CA GLY A 427 -6.93 4.79 29.48
C GLY A 427 -6.88 6.22 30.04
N LEU A 428 -5.70 6.83 30.15
CA LEU A 428 -5.59 8.25 30.49
C LEU A 428 -6.04 9.09 29.30
N SER A 429 -6.87 10.11 29.57
CA SER A 429 -7.38 11.02 28.55
C SER A 429 -6.81 12.42 28.74
N PHE A 430 -6.31 13.05 27.68
CA PHE A 430 -5.77 14.41 27.72
C PHE A 430 -5.97 15.15 26.39
N ARG A 431 -5.77 16.48 26.41
CA ARG A 431 -5.87 17.34 25.23
C ARG A 431 -4.55 18.01 24.92
N TYR A 432 -4.24 18.13 23.64
CA TYR A 432 -3.08 18.85 23.14
C TYR A 432 -3.39 19.42 21.75
N GLN A 433 -3.38 20.74 21.61
CA GLN A 433 -3.57 21.39 20.30
C GLN A 433 -2.26 21.22 19.51
N GLY A 434 -2.31 20.30 18.55
CA GLY A 434 -1.14 19.59 17.98
C GLY A 434 -0.02 20.44 17.37
N ALA A 435 1.10 19.77 17.06
CA ALA A 435 2.20 20.29 16.26
C ALA A 435 2.06 19.91 14.77
N CYS A 436 2.99 20.32 13.91
CA CYS A 436 3.04 19.86 12.53
C CYS A 436 3.33 18.36 12.40
N GLY A 437 3.94 17.73 13.41
CA GLY A 437 4.21 16.30 13.43
C GLY A 437 4.27 15.77 14.86
N LEU A 438 3.72 14.58 15.09
CA LEU A 438 3.63 13.98 16.42
C LEU A 438 3.90 12.48 16.36
N THR A 439 4.70 11.99 17.31
CA THR A 439 4.87 10.55 17.53
C THR A 439 3.74 10.03 18.40
N LEU A 440 2.86 9.21 17.81
CA LEU A 440 1.73 8.62 18.53
C LEU A 440 2.19 7.43 19.37
N ALA A 441 2.92 6.51 18.76
CA ALA A 441 3.45 5.32 19.43
C ALA A 441 4.74 4.85 18.74
N ARG A 442 5.73 4.45 19.53
CA ARG A 442 6.92 3.76 19.04
C ARG A 442 7.47 2.79 20.07
N VAL A 443 8.28 1.84 19.60
CA VAL A 443 9.08 0.99 20.49
C VAL A 443 10.27 1.77 21.05
N MET A 444 10.44 1.73 22.36
CA MET A 444 11.48 2.43 23.11
C MET A 444 12.68 1.53 23.43
N GLY A 445 13.89 2.08 23.35
CA GLY A 445 15.12 1.38 23.74
C GLY A 445 15.45 0.17 22.87
N LEU A 446 16.23 -0.78 23.42
CA LEU A 446 16.53 -2.04 22.75
C LEU A 446 15.42 -3.05 23.07
N SER A 447 14.68 -3.48 22.05
CA SER A 447 13.63 -4.50 22.18
C SER A 447 13.96 -5.74 21.35
N LEU A 448 13.50 -6.91 21.81
CA LEU A 448 13.50 -8.15 21.02
C LEU A 448 12.24 -8.28 20.14
N LEU A 449 11.27 -7.36 20.32
CA LEU A 449 10.06 -7.28 19.52
C LEU A 449 10.32 -6.47 18.24
N PRO A 450 9.56 -6.69 17.16
CA PRO A 450 9.63 -5.87 15.96
C PRO A 450 9.48 -4.39 16.30
N HIS A 451 10.45 -3.60 15.84
CA HIS A 451 10.45 -2.16 16.03
C HIS A 451 9.43 -1.53 15.09
N PHE A 452 8.64 -0.59 15.62
CA PHE A 452 7.78 0.26 14.81
C PHE A 452 7.75 1.70 15.34
N VAL A 453 7.45 2.62 14.44
CA VAL A 453 7.16 4.03 14.74
C VAL A 453 5.90 4.42 13.99
N LEU A 454 4.96 5.05 14.69
CA LEU A 454 3.76 5.64 14.10
C LEU A 454 3.75 7.14 14.39
N THR A 455 3.78 7.95 13.34
CA THR A 455 3.66 9.40 13.41
C THR A 455 2.45 9.91 12.62
N VAL A 456 1.95 11.07 13.02
CA VAL A 456 0.96 11.84 12.25
C VAL A 456 1.55 13.21 11.96
N GLU A 457 1.46 13.63 10.70
CA GLU A 457 2.01 14.90 10.22
C GLU A 457 0.96 15.73 9.50
N LYS A 458 1.06 17.05 9.62
CA LYS A 458 0.33 18.05 8.84
C LYS A 458 1.25 18.61 7.78
N VAL A 459 1.02 18.22 6.53
CA VAL A 459 1.80 18.67 5.38
C VAL A 459 1.07 19.83 4.70
N PRO A 460 1.67 21.02 4.56
CA PRO A 460 1.00 22.16 3.95
C PRO A 460 0.58 21.90 2.50
N ARG A 461 -0.65 22.29 2.15
CA ARG A 461 -1.15 22.44 0.78
C ARG A 461 -1.46 23.91 0.53
N GLY A 462 -0.60 24.57 -0.25
CA GLY A 462 -0.73 26.01 -0.49
C GLY A 462 -0.51 26.84 0.78
N HIS A 463 -1.23 27.95 0.93
CA HIS A 463 -0.98 28.93 2.00
C HIS A 463 -1.83 28.73 3.27
N GLN A 464 -2.92 27.97 3.23
CA GLN A 464 -3.88 27.86 4.35
C GLN A 464 -4.44 26.45 4.61
N GLU A 465 -4.10 25.44 3.80
CA GLU A 465 -4.62 24.08 3.96
C GLU A 465 -3.50 23.10 4.36
N PHE A 466 -3.87 22.01 5.03
CA PHE A 466 -2.95 20.94 5.42
C PHE A 466 -3.55 19.59 5.11
N SER A 467 -2.72 18.70 4.57
CA SER A 467 -3.01 17.29 4.48
C SER A 467 -2.49 16.57 5.69
N ARG A 468 -3.32 15.68 6.25
CA ARG A 468 -2.93 14.85 7.38
C ARG A 468 -2.34 13.56 6.84
N VAL A 469 -1.07 13.32 7.14
CA VAL A 469 -0.33 12.15 6.67
C VAL A 469 0.02 11.28 7.86
N LEU A 470 -0.44 10.03 7.83
CA LEU A 470 -0.06 9.01 8.80
C LEU A 470 1.17 8.28 8.26
N LYS A 471 2.26 8.24 9.02
CA LYS A 471 3.45 7.47 8.65
C LYS A 471 3.66 6.31 9.61
N PHE A 472 3.83 5.12 9.06
CA PHE A 472 4.12 3.90 9.79
C PHE A 472 5.43 3.30 9.27
N GLU A 473 6.40 3.13 10.15
CA GLU A 473 7.70 2.51 9.83
C GLU A 473 7.85 1.25 10.66
N ALA A 474 8.21 0.13 10.01
CA ALA A 474 8.55 -1.12 10.69
C ALA A 474 9.47 -1.98 9.82
N GLU A 475 10.47 -2.62 10.42
CA GLU A 475 11.37 -3.59 9.73
C GLU A 475 12.00 -3.06 8.42
N GLY A 476 12.27 -1.75 8.35
CA GLY A 476 12.85 -1.09 7.17
C GLY A 476 11.85 -0.75 6.06
N ILE A 477 10.55 -0.99 6.27
CA ILE A 477 9.47 -0.60 5.37
C ILE A 477 8.85 0.70 5.87
N GLN A 478 8.72 1.68 4.98
CA GLN A 478 8.08 2.96 5.28
C GLN A 478 6.76 3.08 4.54
N VAL A 479 5.68 3.24 5.29
CA VAL A 479 4.34 3.47 4.76
C VAL A 479 3.92 4.90 5.10
N SER A 480 3.45 5.66 4.11
CA SER A 480 2.79 6.95 4.36
C SER A 480 1.41 6.97 3.71
N ILE A 481 0.39 7.31 4.48
CA ILE A 481 -1.00 7.35 4.03
C ILE A 481 -1.51 8.76 4.23
N GLU A 482 -1.82 9.43 3.13
CA GLU A 482 -2.54 10.69 3.17
C GLU A 482 -3.99 10.40 3.52
N MET A 483 -4.41 10.89 4.68
CA MET A 483 -5.74 10.73 5.20
C MET A 483 -6.62 11.83 4.58
N GLU A 484 -7.04 11.66 3.33
CA GLU A 484 -7.96 12.56 2.63
C GLU A 484 -8.79 11.73 1.62
N GLU A 485 -9.72 12.40 0.91
CA GLU A 485 -10.40 11.84 -0.26
C GLU A 485 -9.36 11.40 -1.30
N GLY A 486 -9.51 10.19 -1.86
CA GLY A 486 -8.52 9.51 -2.71
C GLY A 486 -7.50 8.64 -1.97
N SER A 487 -7.18 8.94 -0.70
CA SER A 487 -6.25 8.19 0.17
C SER A 487 -4.95 7.76 -0.53
N ASN A 488 -4.08 8.74 -0.81
CA ASN A 488 -2.79 8.49 -1.44
C ASN A 488 -1.88 7.69 -0.49
N VAL A 489 -1.58 6.44 -0.87
CA VAL A 489 -0.67 5.58 -0.12
C VAL A 489 0.66 5.50 -0.83
N LYS A 490 1.75 5.70 -0.07
CA LYS A 490 3.11 5.44 -0.53
C LYS A 490 3.75 4.35 0.34
N VAL A 491 4.47 3.46 -0.32
CA VAL A 491 5.35 2.46 0.31
C VAL A 491 6.76 2.71 -0.21
N ASP A 492 7.70 2.94 0.70
CA ASP A 492 9.11 3.27 0.41
C ASP A 492 9.21 4.42 -0.60
N GLY A 493 8.38 5.45 -0.39
CA GLY A 493 8.28 6.63 -1.25
C GLY A 493 7.42 6.44 -2.51
N GLN A 494 7.14 5.21 -2.95
CA GLN A 494 6.40 4.94 -4.19
C GLN A 494 4.87 4.87 -3.97
N MET A 495 4.11 5.57 -4.80
CA MET A 495 2.64 5.53 -4.83
C MET A 495 2.11 4.13 -5.16
N VAL A 496 1.15 3.65 -4.37
CA VAL A 496 0.50 2.34 -4.53
C VAL A 496 -1.01 2.44 -4.36
N GLY A 497 -1.75 1.66 -5.15
CA GLY A 497 -3.18 1.45 -4.94
C GLY A 497 -3.43 0.40 -3.86
N LEU A 498 -4.47 0.61 -3.05
CA LEU A 498 -4.94 -0.40 -2.09
C LEU A 498 -5.91 -1.38 -2.78
N PRO A 499 -5.94 -2.67 -2.36
CA PRO A 499 -5.15 -3.27 -1.28
C PRO A 499 -3.69 -3.54 -1.68
N VAL A 500 -2.79 -3.48 -0.69
CA VAL A 500 -1.37 -3.79 -0.87
C VAL A 500 -0.85 -4.67 0.28
N SER A 501 0.07 -5.57 -0.05
CA SER A 501 0.73 -6.46 0.91
C SER A 501 2.24 -6.38 0.68
N VAL A 502 3.00 -6.00 1.70
CA VAL A 502 4.44 -5.68 1.60
C VAL A 502 5.25 -6.49 2.62
N GLY A 503 6.57 -6.63 2.38
CA GLY A 503 7.46 -7.43 3.25
C GLY A 503 7.05 -8.91 3.33
N SER A 504 6.71 -9.54 2.19
CA SER A 504 6.18 -10.91 2.16
C SER A 504 4.90 -11.11 2.98
N GLY A 505 4.09 -10.06 3.11
CA GLY A 505 2.82 -10.09 3.85
C GLY A 505 2.93 -9.73 5.33
N GLN A 506 4.08 -9.20 5.76
CA GLN A 506 4.28 -8.65 7.10
C GLN A 506 3.37 -7.46 7.40
N ILE A 507 3.16 -6.58 6.41
CA ILE A 507 2.25 -5.43 6.53
C ILE A 507 1.21 -5.54 5.41
N ARG A 508 -0.07 -5.42 5.78
CA ARG A 508 -1.19 -5.40 4.85
C ARG A 508 -1.98 -4.13 5.06
N ILE A 509 -2.32 -3.46 3.96
CA ILE A 509 -3.08 -2.21 3.99
C ILE A 509 -4.26 -2.36 3.03
N TYR A 510 -5.45 -2.08 3.53
CA TYR A 510 -6.69 -2.16 2.74
C TYR A 510 -7.73 -1.18 3.26
N HIS A 511 -8.71 -0.85 2.42
CA HIS A 511 -9.82 0.00 2.80
C HIS A 511 -10.81 -0.76 3.71
N SER A 512 -11.17 -0.18 4.85
CA SER A 512 -12.32 -0.62 5.68
C SER A 512 -13.63 0.00 5.23
N GLY A 513 -13.58 1.02 4.37
CA GLY A 513 -14.72 1.73 3.83
C GLY A 513 -14.27 2.89 2.95
N VAL A 514 -15.22 3.69 2.48
CA VAL A 514 -14.96 4.84 1.58
C VAL A 514 -13.97 5.86 2.14
N ARG A 515 -13.93 6.04 3.47
CA ARG A 515 -13.07 7.01 4.17
C ARG A 515 -12.18 6.37 5.25
N GLY A 516 -12.05 5.04 5.21
CA GLY A 516 -11.37 4.27 6.24
C GLY A 516 -10.35 3.32 5.65
N PHE A 517 -9.24 3.14 6.37
CA PHE A 517 -8.27 2.10 6.08
C PHE A 517 -7.86 1.34 7.32
N VAL A 518 -7.35 0.14 7.10
CA VAL A 518 -6.70 -0.70 8.11
C VAL A 518 -5.31 -1.03 7.62
N LEU A 519 -4.33 -0.82 8.48
CA LEU A 519 -2.98 -1.35 8.38
C LEU A 519 -2.84 -2.44 9.45
N GLU A 520 -2.57 -3.66 9.03
CA GLU A 520 -2.34 -4.81 9.91
C GLU A 520 -0.92 -5.32 9.77
N THR A 521 -0.33 -5.73 10.88
CA THR A 521 1.01 -6.33 10.91
C THR A 521 0.96 -7.77 11.40
N THR A 522 1.92 -8.60 10.96
CA THR A 522 2.04 -9.99 11.44
C THR A 522 2.42 -10.10 12.92
N PHE A 523 2.97 -9.04 13.50
CA PHE A 523 3.33 -8.94 14.91
C PHE A 523 2.21 -8.35 15.80
N GLY A 524 1.02 -8.11 15.22
CA GLY A 524 -0.21 -7.84 15.98
C GLY A 524 -0.49 -6.38 16.28
N VAL A 525 0.34 -5.45 15.81
CA VAL A 525 0.00 -4.02 15.80
C VAL A 525 -0.95 -3.75 14.64
N THR A 526 -2.06 -3.07 14.94
CA THR A 526 -3.06 -2.67 13.96
C THR A 526 -3.32 -1.18 14.08
N VAL A 527 -3.32 -0.50 12.93
CA VAL A 527 -3.71 0.91 12.82
C VAL A 527 -4.97 0.97 11.98
N ARG A 528 -6.07 1.44 12.58
CA ARG A 528 -7.31 1.73 11.86
C ARG A 528 -7.51 3.23 11.88
N ALA A 529 -7.71 3.83 10.73
CA ALA A 529 -8.00 5.25 10.65
C ALA A 529 -9.26 5.48 9.84
N ASP A 530 -10.19 6.23 10.42
CA ASP A 530 -11.41 6.68 9.76
C ASP A 530 -11.37 8.22 9.73
N TRP A 531 -10.84 8.77 8.64
CA TRP A 531 -10.53 10.21 8.54
C TRP A 531 -11.79 11.08 8.36
N PRO A 532 -11.78 12.37 8.78
CA PRO A 532 -10.77 13.08 9.61
C PRO A 532 -10.49 12.60 11.02
N HIS A 533 -11.31 11.72 11.57
CA HIS A 533 -11.72 11.94 12.95
C HIS A 533 -11.09 11.03 13.97
N ILE A 534 -10.64 9.85 13.55
CA ILE A 534 -10.13 8.88 14.50
C ILE A 534 -8.99 8.06 13.95
N ILE A 535 -7.94 7.95 14.75
CA ILE A 535 -6.88 6.97 14.57
C ILE A 535 -6.92 6.04 15.79
N ARG A 536 -7.03 4.76 15.52
CA ARG A 536 -7.02 3.68 16.51
C ARG A 536 -5.77 2.88 16.34
N ILE A 537 -5.01 2.78 17.41
CA ILE A 537 -3.78 2.00 17.44
C ILE A 537 -4.02 0.90 18.44
N THR A 538 -4.03 -0.34 17.98
CA THR A 538 -4.15 -1.51 18.85
C THR A 538 -2.79 -2.19 18.92
N ALA A 539 -2.29 -2.37 20.13
CA ALA A 539 -1.00 -2.99 20.39
C ALA A 539 -1.16 -4.23 21.29
N PRO A 540 -0.40 -5.30 21.03
CA PRO A 540 -0.32 -6.46 21.90
C PRO A 540 0.19 -6.15 23.31
N GLY A 541 -0.32 -6.85 24.32
CA GLY A 541 0.21 -6.82 25.69
C GLY A 541 1.67 -7.28 25.81
N THR A 542 2.22 -7.96 24.81
CA THR A 542 3.66 -8.29 24.75
C THR A 542 4.54 -7.05 24.69
N TYR A 543 4.03 -5.92 24.20
CA TYR A 543 4.73 -4.64 24.17
C TYR A 543 4.67 -3.86 25.51
N SER A 544 4.08 -4.44 26.56
CA SER A 544 3.87 -3.76 27.83
C SER A 544 5.16 -3.17 28.43
N GLY A 545 5.15 -1.85 28.69
CA GLY A 545 6.29 -1.11 29.21
C GLY A 545 7.43 -0.86 28.20
N THR A 546 7.27 -1.27 26.94
CA THR A 546 8.25 -1.05 25.87
C THR A 546 7.83 0.06 24.89
N LEU A 547 6.58 0.53 24.97
CA LEU A 547 6.09 1.60 24.12
C LEU A 547 6.32 2.97 24.75
N GLY A 548 6.34 3.99 23.90
CA GLY A 548 6.29 5.40 24.28
C GLY A 548 5.68 6.22 23.15
N GLY A 549 5.34 7.47 23.45
CA GLY A 549 4.62 8.37 22.56
C GLY A 549 3.42 8.98 23.26
N LEU A 550 2.59 9.71 22.51
CA LEU A 550 1.34 10.26 23.04
C LEU A 550 0.35 9.20 23.51
N CYS A 551 0.52 7.94 23.08
CA CYS A 551 -0.29 6.81 23.51
C CYS A 551 0.14 6.15 24.83
N GLY A 552 1.16 6.67 25.51
CA GLY A 552 1.64 6.09 26.78
C GLY A 552 2.49 4.83 26.58
N ASN A 553 2.65 4.05 27.65
CA ASN A 553 3.65 2.97 27.72
C ASN A 553 3.04 1.54 27.79
N LEU A 554 1.73 1.41 27.94
CA LEU A 554 0.98 0.14 27.96
C LEU A 554 1.41 -0.77 29.14
N ASN A 555 1.67 -0.22 30.32
CA ASN A 555 2.05 -1.02 31.49
C ASN A 555 0.89 -1.26 32.47
N GLY A 556 -0.27 -0.65 32.20
CA GLY A 556 -1.47 -0.72 33.03
C GLY A 556 -1.52 0.30 34.19
N ASP A 557 -0.55 1.22 34.28
CA ASP A 557 -0.46 2.27 35.29
C ASP A 557 -0.73 3.65 34.69
N ILE A 558 -1.96 4.13 34.87
CA ILE A 558 -2.38 5.46 34.38
C ILE A 558 -1.57 6.64 34.94
N SER A 559 -0.79 6.44 36.01
CA SER A 559 -0.06 7.51 36.68
C SER A 559 1.29 7.85 36.05
N ASP A 560 1.79 7.02 35.13
CA ASP A 560 3.11 7.16 34.53
C ASP A 560 3.09 7.33 32.99
N GLU A 561 1.94 7.69 32.44
CA GLU A 561 1.75 7.77 30.99
C GLU A 561 2.50 8.93 30.31
N PHE A 562 2.99 9.91 31.09
CA PHE A 562 3.64 11.12 30.59
C PHE A 562 5.17 11.06 30.61
N TYR A 563 5.74 9.92 30.19
CA TYR A 563 7.18 9.81 29.96
C TYR A 563 7.62 10.52 28.68
N THR A 564 8.67 11.33 28.75
CA THR A 564 9.33 11.91 27.58
C THR A 564 10.15 10.86 26.82
N PRO A 565 10.62 11.16 25.58
CA PRO A 565 11.57 10.30 24.86
C PRO A 565 12.81 9.90 25.65
N ASP A 566 13.26 10.75 26.57
CA ASP A 566 14.44 10.56 27.41
C ASP A 566 14.12 9.83 28.74
N GLY A 567 12.88 9.39 28.94
CA GLY A 567 12.45 8.66 30.14
C GLY A 567 12.16 9.54 31.36
N VAL A 568 11.89 10.83 31.18
CA VAL A 568 11.51 11.74 32.27
C VAL A 568 9.99 11.74 32.43
N LEU A 569 9.48 11.51 33.65
CA LEU A 569 8.05 11.60 33.94
C LEU A 569 7.64 13.06 34.17
N LEU A 570 6.64 13.53 33.42
CA LEU A 570 6.06 14.86 33.56
C LEU A 570 4.63 14.79 34.13
N ASN A 571 4.15 15.92 34.65
CA ASN A 571 2.78 16.07 35.16
C ASN A 571 1.97 17.15 34.41
N ASP A 572 2.62 17.84 33.48
CA ASP A 572 2.03 18.87 32.64
C ASP A 572 1.82 18.29 31.23
N THR A 573 0.57 18.32 30.76
CA THR A 573 0.16 17.72 29.49
C THR A 573 0.82 18.41 28.30
N GLN A 574 1.05 19.73 28.39
CA GLN A 574 1.63 20.52 27.32
C GLN A 574 3.10 20.17 27.17
N LEU A 575 3.87 20.22 28.26
CA LEU A 575 5.29 19.86 28.25
C LEU A 575 5.53 18.40 27.84
N PHE A 576 4.66 17.49 28.26
CA PHE A 576 4.71 16.09 27.83
C PHE A 576 4.51 15.96 26.32
N ALA A 577 3.43 16.50 25.77
CA ALA A 577 3.14 16.35 24.36
C ALA A 577 4.14 17.10 23.47
N ASP A 578 4.62 18.27 23.91
CA ASP A 578 5.71 19.01 23.24
C ASP A 578 7.02 18.20 23.17
N SER A 579 7.26 17.27 24.11
CA SER A 579 8.45 16.42 24.09
C SER A 579 8.39 15.32 23.02
N TRP A 580 7.20 14.99 22.50
CA TRP A 580 6.96 13.93 21.50
C TRP A 580 6.70 14.46 20.09
N ARG A 581 6.92 15.76 19.88
CA ARG A 581 6.78 16.40 18.57
C ARG A 581 7.89 15.99 17.62
N ASP A 582 7.53 15.94 16.35
CA ASP A 582 8.45 15.87 15.23
C ASP A 582 8.20 17.10 14.33
N GLY A 583 9.21 17.94 14.13
CA GLY A 583 9.08 19.19 13.37
C GLY A 583 8.57 20.43 14.16
N SER A 584 7.93 21.35 13.44
CA SER A 584 7.66 22.74 13.84
C SER A 584 6.41 22.95 14.71
N LEU A 585 6.46 23.93 15.62
CA LEU A 585 5.29 24.50 16.35
C LEU A 585 4.68 25.71 15.61
N SER A 586 4.95 25.87 14.32
CA SER A 586 4.50 27.03 13.54
C SER A 586 3.02 27.33 13.76
N ALA A 587 2.68 28.61 14.01
CA ALA A 587 1.29 29.10 14.08
C ALA A 587 0.50 28.76 12.81
N HIS A 588 1.19 28.45 11.70
CA HIS A 588 0.56 28.01 10.48
C HIS A 588 -0.01 26.59 10.56
N CYS A 589 0.51 25.67 11.39
CA CYS A 589 0.00 24.29 11.54
C CYS A 589 -1.24 24.14 12.44
N VAL A 590 -1.84 25.26 12.85
CA VAL A 590 -3.12 25.26 13.56
C VAL A 590 -4.22 25.26 12.52
N ASP A 591 -5.14 24.28 12.59
CA ASP A 591 -6.28 24.23 11.67
C ASP A 591 -7.05 25.55 11.80
N PRO A 592 -7.25 26.32 10.71
CA PRO A 592 -7.95 27.59 10.78
C PRO A 592 -9.37 27.36 11.32
N LEU A 593 -9.70 28.01 12.45
CA LEU A 593 -11.06 28.06 13.00
C LEU A 593 -12.08 28.64 11.99
N ASP A 594 -11.60 29.29 10.93
CA ASP A 594 -12.37 29.89 9.85
C ASP A 594 -12.96 28.87 8.85
N SER A 595 -12.60 27.58 8.94
CA SER A 595 -13.14 26.52 8.07
C SER A 595 -14.56 26.09 8.46
N TRP A 596 -15.03 26.40 9.67
CA TRP A 596 -16.34 26.01 10.18
C TRP A 596 -17.25 27.23 10.24
N GLU A 597 -18.49 27.11 9.74
CA GLU A 597 -19.41 28.25 9.68
C GLU A 597 -19.93 28.60 11.09
N PRO A 598 -19.54 29.75 11.68
CA PRO A 598 -19.95 30.09 13.03
C PRO A 598 -21.41 30.56 13.09
N GLY A 599 -22.02 30.48 14.28
CA GLY A 599 -23.30 31.10 14.57
C GLY A 599 -24.53 30.28 14.22
N HIS A 600 -24.38 29.00 13.83
CA HIS A 600 -25.52 28.09 13.64
C HIS A 600 -26.29 27.89 14.96
N TYR A 601 -25.56 27.66 16.05
CA TYR A 601 -26.08 27.63 17.42
C TYR A 601 -25.61 28.89 18.17
N GLN A 602 -26.52 29.55 18.89
CA GLN A 602 -26.32 30.95 19.31
C GLN A 602 -25.83 31.11 20.76
N ASN A 603 -25.99 30.10 21.62
CA ASN A 603 -25.72 30.23 23.06
C ASN A 603 -25.47 28.87 23.73
N SER A 604 -24.84 28.91 24.92
CA SER A 604 -24.50 27.70 25.70
C SER A 604 -25.72 26.83 26.05
N SER A 605 -26.93 27.40 26.18
CA SER A 605 -28.13 26.57 26.40
C SER A 605 -28.47 25.69 25.20
N GLN A 606 -28.33 26.21 23.96
CA GLN A 606 -28.49 25.40 22.75
C GLN A 606 -27.37 24.36 22.63
N PHE A 607 -26.13 24.70 22.99
CA PHE A 607 -25.03 23.73 22.96
C PHE A 607 -25.32 22.54 23.87
N ILE A 608 -25.72 22.81 25.12
CA ILE A 608 -26.10 21.77 26.09
C ILE A 608 -27.28 20.95 25.58
N GLU A 609 -28.33 21.59 25.06
CA GLU A 609 -29.53 20.90 24.55
C GLU A 609 -29.17 19.91 23.43
N HIS A 610 -28.40 20.36 22.43
CA HIS A 610 -28.03 19.53 21.29
C HIS A 610 -27.05 18.42 21.65
N CYS A 611 -26.06 18.68 22.51
CA CYS A 611 -25.14 17.65 22.98
C CYS A 611 -25.85 16.61 23.89
N SER A 612 -26.89 17.02 24.64
CA SER A 612 -27.62 16.13 25.56
C SER A 612 -28.44 15.03 24.88
N ILE A 613 -28.55 15.04 23.55
CA ILE A 613 -29.17 13.93 22.80
C ILE A 613 -28.51 12.58 23.11
N MET A 614 -27.21 12.57 23.44
CA MET A 614 -26.45 11.37 23.83
C MET A 614 -27.00 10.70 25.10
N ALA A 615 -27.67 11.45 25.98
CA ALA A 615 -28.23 10.96 27.25
C ALA A 615 -29.75 10.77 27.20
N LYS A 616 -30.40 10.98 26.05
CA LYS A 616 -31.86 10.92 25.95
C LYS A 616 -32.37 9.48 26.07
N HIS A 617 -33.20 9.21 27.08
CA HIS A 617 -33.72 7.87 27.38
C HIS A 617 -34.57 7.24 26.26
N ASP A 618 -35.24 8.06 25.45
CA ASP A 618 -36.02 7.70 24.27
C ASP A 618 -35.42 8.33 22.99
N GLY A 619 -34.09 8.35 22.92
CA GLY A 619 -33.33 8.86 21.78
C GLY A 619 -32.55 7.78 21.03
N PRO A 620 -31.90 8.13 19.91
CA PRO A 620 -31.19 7.18 19.06
C PRO A 620 -29.99 6.50 19.77
N PHE A 621 -29.50 7.13 20.84
CA PHE A 621 -28.40 6.63 21.66
C PHE A 621 -28.87 5.89 22.93
N ALA A 622 -30.16 5.61 23.11
CA ALA A 622 -30.70 5.15 24.39
C ALA A 622 -30.12 3.80 24.88
N GLU A 623 -29.85 2.86 23.97
CA GLU A 623 -29.17 1.60 24.31
C GLU A 623 -27.73 1.87 24.77
N CYS A 624 -27.03 2.73 24.03
CA CYS A 624 -25.65 3.08 24.34
C CYS A 624 -25.52 3.84 25.66
N SER A 625 -26.36 4.85 25.90
CA SER A 625 -26.34 5.65 27.13
C SER A 625 -26.66 4.84 28.39
N ARG A 626 -27.29 3.66 28.24
CA ARG A 626 -27.53 2.72 29.36
C ARG A 626 -26.32 1.83 29.65
N ALA A 627 -25.48 1.58 28.66
CA ALA A 627 -24.28 0.77 28.78
C ALA A 627 -23.01 1.61 29.04
N ILE A 628 -22.94 2.83 28.50
CA ILE A 628 -21.83 3.76 28.55
C ILE A 628 -22.34 5.12 29.02
N ASP A 629 -21.72 5.71 30.05
CA ASP A 629 -22.14 7.02 30.57
C ASP A 629 -21.74 8.15 29.60
N PRO A 630 -22.70 8.90 29.02
CA PRO A 630 -22.41 9.94 28.04
C PRO A 630 -21.89 11.26 28.63
N GLN A 631 -21.85 11.44 29.96
CA GLN A 631 -21.61 12.76 30.56
C GLN A 631 -20.32 13.44 30.09
N GLN A 632 -19.20 12.71 30.04
CA GLN A 632 -17.93 13.28 29.58
C GLN A 632 -18.03 13.73 28.11
N ARG A 633 -18.65 12.92 27.25
CA ARG A 633 -18.83 13.24 25.83
C ARG A 633 -19.75 14.43 25.59
N ILE A 634 -20.75 14.62 26.45
CA ILE A 634 -21.58 15.82 26.43
C ILE A 634 -20.75 17.07 26.78
N ILE A 635 -19.88 16.99 27.78
CA ILE A 635 -19.00 18.10 28.17
C ILE A 635 -18.06 18.47 27.01
N ASP A 636 -17.42 17.46 26.40
CA ASP A 636 -16.49 17.66 25.29
C ASP A 636 -17.20 18.29 24.07
N CYS A 637 -18.41 17.83 23.77
CA CYS A 637 -19.28 18.38 22.71
C CYS A 637 -19.61 19.86 22.95
N VAL A 638 -19.98 20.23 24.18
CA VAL A 638 -20.31 21.62 24.52
C VAL A 638 -19.09 22.52 24.38
N GLN A 639 -17.93 22.09 24.90
CA GLN A 639 -16.68 22.83 24.75
C GLN A 639 -16.29 23.03 23.29
N LEU A 640 -16.50 22.02 22.45
CA LEU A 640 -16.23 22.11 21.02
C LEU A 640 -17.13 23.15 20.33
N LEU A 641 -18.42 23.17 20.65
CA LEU A 641 -19.34 24.18 20.15
C LEU A 641 -18.96 25.59 20.63
N GLU A 642 -18.48 25.75 21.85
CA GLU A 642 -17.99 27.04 22.35
C GLU A 642 -16.76 27.54 21.58
N GLN A 643 -15.79 26.66 21.33
CA GLN A 643 -14.56 26.97 20.59
C GLN A 643 -14.83 27.39 19.14
N THR A 644 -15.90 26.86 18.56
CA THR A 644 -16.25 27.03 17.14
C THR A 644 -17.41 28.01 16.94
N GLN A 645 -17.76 28.75 17.99
CA GLN A 645 -18.84 29.74 17.99
C GLN A 645 -20.17 29.16 17.51
N GLY A 646 -20.46 27.91 17.89
CA GLY A 646 -21.68 27.20 17.57
C GLY A 646 -21.77 26.69 16.14
N ALA A 647 -20.65 26.26 15.55
CA ALA A 647 -20.65 25.60 14.25
C ALA A 647 -21.47 24.30 14.26
N LYS A 648 -22.08 23.95 13.14
CA LYS A 648 -22.90 22.73 13.04
C LYS A 648 -22.05 21.48 12.91
N GLU A 649 -20.96 21.60 12.15
CA GLU A 649 -19.94 20.59 11.89
C GLU A 649 -19.39 20.05 13.21
N ALA A 650 -19.07 20.94 14.15
CA ALA A 650 -18.67 20.63 15.52
C ALA A 650 -19.60 19.65 16.24
N LEU A 651 -20.92 19.90 16.22
CA LEU A 651 -21.91 19.02 16.85
C LEU A 651 -21.93 17.65 16.14
N CYS A 652 -21.96 17.64 14.81
CA CYS A 652 -22.01 16.42 14.03
C CYS A 652 -20.79 15.53 14.29
N GLU A 653 -19.61 16.14 14.46
CA GLU A 653 -18.40 15.39 14.80
C GLU A 653 -18.44 14.79 16.20
N ALA A 654 -18.86 15.57 17.21
CA ALA A 654 -18.98 15.06 18.57
C ALA A 654 -19.96 13.87 18.68
N LEU A 655 -21.09 13.95 17.97
CA LEU A 655 -22.10 12.87 17.96
C LEU A 655 -21.65 11.64 17.20
N ARG A 656 -20.91 11.82 16.10
CA ARG A 656 -20.30 10.72 15.35
C ARG A 656 -19.26 9.98 16.22
N GLY A 657 -18.43 10.70 16.97
CA GLY A 657 -17.48 10.11 17.91
C GLY A 657 -18.17 9.21 18.96
N TYR A 658 -19.30 9.66 19.51
CA TYR A 658 -20.08 8.84 20.42
C TYR A 658 -20.73 7.63 19.74
N THR A 659 -21.28 7.80 18.52
CA THR A 659 -21.82 6.69 17.71
C THR A 659 -20.80 5.58 17.52
N LEU A 660 -19.58 5.96 17.17
CA LEU A 660 -18.48 5.03 16.97
C LEU A 660 -18.11 4.30 18.27
N LEU A 661 -18.04 5.01 19.41
CA LEU A 661 -17.78 4.39 20.72
C LEU A 661 -18.84 3.32 21.07
N CYS A 662 -20.11 3.59 20.77
CA CYS A 662 -21.20 2.64 20.98
C CYS A 662 -21.02 1.37 20.13
N GLN A 663 -20.80 1.55 18.83
CA GLN A 663 -20.65 0.45 17.87
C GLN A 663 -19.45 -0.45 18.18
N GLN A 664 -18.35 0.14 18.65
CA GLN A 664 -17.17 -0.61 19.08
C GLN A 664 -17.45 -1.52 20.28
N ASN A 665 -18.40 -1.15 21.13
CA ASN A 665 -18.85 -1.98 22.24
C ASN A 665 -19.98 -2.95 21.86
N GLY A 666 -20.24 -3.11 20.55
CA GLY A 666 -21.29 -3.99 20.03
C GLY A 666 -22.71 -3.49 20.31
N ILE A 667 -22.87 -2.20 20.62
CA ILE A 667 -24.16 -1.60 20.94
C ILE A 667 -24.73 -0.95 19.67
N ALA A 668 -25.92 -1.37 19.28
CA ALA A 668 -26.63 -0.77 18.15
C ALA A 668 -27.04 0.68 18.45
N VAL A 669 -26.90 1.55 17.46
CA VAL A 669 -27.33 2.95 17.48
C VAL A 669 -28.39 3.13 16.41
N GLU A 670 -29.49 3.82 16.73
CA GLU A 670 -30.53 4.13 15.76
C GLU A 670 -30.17 5.35 14.90
N GLU A 671 -30.98 5.64 13.87
CA GLU A 671 -30.75 6.79 12.99
C GLU A 671 -30.81 8.12 13.76
N TRP A 672 -29.66 8.80 13.84
CA TRP A 672 -29.51 10.04 14.60
C TRP A 672 -29.29 11.27 13.72
N ARG A 673 -28.80 11.12 12.49
CA ARG A 673 -28.35 12.23 11.64
C ARG A 673 -29.51 13.10 11.19
N SER A 674 -30.63 12.50 10.80
CA SER A 674 -31.81 13.28 10.42
C SER A 674 -32.40 14.07 11.59
N ALA A 675 -32.26 13.58 12.83
CA ALA A 675 -32.73 14.29 14.03
C ALA A 675 -31.86 15.50 14.40
N THR A 676 -30.59 15.49 13.99
CA THR A 676 -29.60 16.53 14.31
C THR A 676 -29.21 17.37 13.11
N HIS A 677 -29.83 17.13 11.95
CA HIS A 677 -29.49 17.72 10.65
C HIS A 677 -28.04 17.41 10.20
N CYS A 678 -27.44 16.33 10.70
CA CYS A 678 -26.09 15.90 10.34
C CYS A 678 -26.08 14.97 9.12
N ASP A 679 -26.98 15.22 8.17
CA ASP A 679 -27.22 14.34 7.02
C ASP A 679 -25.91 14.09 6.25
N PRO A 680 -25.57 12.82 5.99
CA PRO A 680 -24.30 12.45 5.37
C PRO A 680 -24.35 12.67 3.85
N THR A 681 -23.23 13.08 3.27
CA THR A 681 -23.05 13.11 1.81
C THR A 681 -22.18 11.92 1.41
N CYS A 682 -22.75 11.00 0.65
CA CYS A 682 -22.03 9.83 0.13
C CYS A 682 -21.64 10.03 -1.34
N PRO A 683 -20.48 9.51 -1.77
CA PRO A 683 -20.08 9.53 -3.17
C PRO A 683 -21.08 8.88 -4.12
N ALA A 684 -20.92 9.12 -5.42
CA ALA A 684 -21.74 8.48 -6.44
C ALA A 684 -21.72 6.94 -6.30
N ASN A 685 -22.88 6.31 -6.53
CA ASN A 685 -23.09 4.87 -6.40
C ASN A 685 -22.86 4.30 -4.98
N SER A 686 -23.03 5.12 -3.96
CA SER A 686 -23.02 4.70 -2.56
C SER A 686 -24.20 5.29 -1.81
N HIS A 687 -24.53 4.69 -0.66
CA HIS A 687 -25.57 5.15 0.25
C HIS A 687 -25.04 5.12 1.68
N TYR A 688 -25.67 5.88 2.56
CA TYR A 688 -25.30 5.91 3.95
C TYR A 688 -25.97 4.79 4.73
N GLU A 689 -25.22 4.18 5.65
CA GLU A 689 -25.72 3.21 6.60
C GLU A 689 -25.13 3.46 8.00
N VAL A 690 -25.98 3.46 9.03
CA VAL A 690 -25.54 3.63 10.43
C VAL A 690 -24.69 2.46 10.88
N CYS A 691 -24.93 1.24 10.40
CA CYS A 691 -24.20 0.03 10.76
C CYS A 691 -23.92 -0.76 9.48
N GLY A 692 -22.98 -0.26 8.67
CA GLY A 692 -22.54 -0.92 7.44
C GLY A 692 -21.37 -1.87 7.68
N THR A 693 -21.08 -2.72 6.70
CA THR A 693 -19.97 -3.68 6.79
C THR A 693 -18.62 -2.95 6.92
N SER A 694 -17.75 -3.42 7.82
CA SER A 694 -16.35 -2.96 7.92
C SER A 694 -15.42 -3.66 6.91
N CYS A 695 -15.99 -4.53 6.07
CA CYS A 695 -15.27 -5.44 5.18
C CYS A 695 -15.88 -5.39 3.77
N PRO A 696 -15.87 -4.22 3.11
CA PRO A 696 -16.54 -4.05 1.82
C PRO A 696 -15.91 -4.93 0.74
N ALA A 697 -16.73 -5.42 -0.18
CA ALA A 697 -16.25 -6.03 -1.41
C ALA A 697 -15.44 -4.98 -2.20
N SER A 698 -14.22 -5.34 -2.57
CA SER A 698 -13.26 -4.41 -3.17
C SER A 698 -12.58 -4.98 -4.41
N CYS A 699 -12.10 -4.07 -5.26
CA CYS A 699 -11.32 -4.46 -6.43
C CYS A 699 -9.93 -5.01 -6.02
N PRO A 700 -9.35 -5.91 -6.84
CA PRO A 700 -9.94 -6.52 -8.04
C PRO A 700 -10.69 -7.83 -7.76
N SER A 701 -10.65 -8.33 -6.52
CA SER A 701 -11.18 -9.67 -6.17
C SER A 701 -12.71 -9.75 -6.14
N LEU A 702 -13.39 -8.59 -6.12
CA LEU A 702 -14.84 -8.48 -5.94
C LEU A 702 -15.36 -9.11 -4.63
N SER A 703 -14.45 -9.37 -3.70
CA SER A 703 -14.73 -9.88 -2.35
C SER A 703 -13.85 -9.16 -1.34
N PHE A 704 -14.14 -9.37 -0.06
CA PHE A 704 -13.21 -9.01 0.99
C PHE A 704 -12.17 -10.14 1.16
N PRO A 705 -10.86 -9.83 1.17
CA PRO A 705 -9.80 -10.84 1.13
C PRO A 705 -9.70 -11.73 2.39
N PHE A 706 -10.30 -11.34 3.53
CA PHE A 706 -10.12 -12.03 4.82
C PHE A 706 -11.44 -12.39 5.51
N GLN A 707 -11.38 -13.16 6.61
CA GLN A 707 -12.59 -13.44 7.38
C GLN A 707 -12.93 -12.17 8.16
N CYS A 708 -14.07 -11.56 7.85
CA CYS A 708 -14.48 -10.36 8.56
C CYS A 708 -14.92 -10.72 9.97
N THR A 709 -14.13 -10.34 10.97
CA THR A 709 -14.51 -10.40 12.39
C THR A 709 -14.76 -9.01 12.96
N LEU A 710 -14.71 -7.98 12.10
CA LEU A 710 -14.90 -6.60 12.49
C LEU A 710 -16.38 -6.31 12.71
N GLN A 711 -16.68 -5.54 13.77
CA GLN A 711 -18.02 -5.02 14.00
C GLN A 711 -18.42 -4.07 12.87
N CYS A 712 -19.73 -3.94 12.62
CA CYS A 712 -20.22 -2.94 11.68
C CYS A 712 -19.85 -1.53 12.14
N GLN A 713 -19.75 -0.60 11.20
CA GLN A 713 -19.50 0.81 11.49
C GLN A 713 -20.36 1.70 10.61
N GLU A 714 -20.72 2.86 11.16
CA GLU A 714 -21.34 3.95 10.45
C GLU A 714 -20.49 4.45 9.27
N GLY A 715 -21.07 4.54 8.07
CA GLY A 715 -20.37 5.07 6.91
C GLY A 715 -21.14 4.95 5.60
N CYS A 716 -20.52 5.41 4.52
CA CYS A 716 -21.03 5.22 3.17
C CYS A 716 -20.66 3.82 2.67
N GLN A 717 -21.67 3.07 2.24
CA GLN A 717 -21.58 1.73 1.68
C GLN A 717 -21.85 1.78 0.18
N CYS A 718 -21.12 0.98 -0.59
CA CYS A 718 -21.40 0.86 -2.02
C CYS A 718 -22.82 0.32 -2.22
N ASN A 719 -23.52 0.86 -3.22
CA ASN A 719 -24.80 0.33 -3.63
C ASN A 719 -24.62 -1.11 -4.11
N ASP A 720 -25.66 -1.93 -3.93
CA ASP A 720 -25.62 -3.32 -4.38
C ASP A 720 -25.26 -3.42 -5.87
N GLY A 721 -24.31 -4.29 -6.22
CA GLY A 721 -23.75 -4.40 -7.57
C GLY A 721 -22.50 -3.55 -7.84
N ASN A 722 -22.11 -2.68 -6.90
CA ASN A 722 -20.88 -1.90 -6.97
C ASN A 722 -19.87 -2.35 -5.90
N VAL A 723 -18.58 -2.23 -6.24
CA VAL A 723 -17.45 -2.59 -5.37
C VAL A 723 -16.57 -1.37 -5.09
N LEU A 724 -15.90 -1.40 -3.95
CA LEU A 724 -15.00 -0.34 -3.54
C LEU A 724 -13.68 -0.40 -4.34
N ASN A 725 -13.34 0.69 -5.02
CA ASN A 725 -12.08 0.92 -5.68
C ASN A 725 -11.51 2.25 -5.19
N GLY A 726 -10.55 2.19 -4.26
CA GLY A 726 -10.10 3.38 -3.54
C GLY A 726 -11.23 3.95 -2.68
N ASP A 727 -11.56 5.22 -2.93
CA ASP A 727 -12.64 5.98 -2.29
C ASP A 727 -13.94 6.01 -3.12
N ARG A 728 -14.03 5.22 -4.20
CA ARG A 728 -15.17 5.23 -5.14
C ARG A 728 -15.84 3.87 -5.24
N CYS A 729 -17.15 3.90 -5.45
CA CYS A 729 -17.93 2.71 -5.75
C CYS A 729 -18.09 2.57 -7.27
N VAL A 730 -17.40 1.58 -7.84
CA VAL A 730 -17.38 1.31 -9.28
C VAL A 730 -18.11 -0.01 -9.58
N PRO A 731 -18.71 -0.17 -10.78
CA PRO A 731 -19.12 -1.50 -11.23
C PRO A 731 -17.90 -2.43 -11.35
N PRO A 732 -18.07 -3.76 -11.38
CA PRO A 732 -16.95 -4.70 -11.51
C PRO A 732 -16.01 -4.43 -12.70
N THR A 733 -16.53 -3.95 -13.84
CA THR A 733 -15.75 -3.53 -15.02
C THR A 733 -14.92 -2.26 -14.81
N GLY A 734 -15.15 -1.53 -13.74
CA GLY A 734 -14.34 -0.40 -13.30
C GLY A 734 -13.18 -0.81 -12.38
N CYS A 735 -13.02 -2.11 -12.08
CA CYS A 735 -11.85 -2.61 -11.40
C CYS A 735 -10.61 -2.58 -12.30
N GLY A 736 -9.47 -2.43 -11.67
CA GLY A 736 -8.17 -2.53 -12.30
C GLY A 736 -7.58 -3.94 -12.23
N CYS A 737 -6.26 -4.03 -12.29
CA CYS A 737 -5.50 -5.26 -12.42
C CYS A 737 -4.67 -5.51 -11.17
N TYR A 738 -4.44 -6.78 -10.83
CA TYR A 738 -3.45 -7.14 -9.81
C TYR A 738 -2.15 -7.57 -10.50
N HIS A 739 -1.02 -6.97 -10.14
CA HIS A 739 0.26 -7.30 -10.75
C HIS A 739 1.42 -7.12 -9.76
N SER A 740 2.20 -8.18 -9.53
CA SER A 740 3.36 -8.19 -8.64
C SER A 740 3.05 -7.70 -7.21
N GLY A 741 1.98 -8.20 -6.60
CA GLY A 741 1.59 -7.83 -5.23
C GLY A 741 0.91 -6.46 -5.08
N ARG A 742 0.67 -5.75 -6.18
CA ARG A 742 0.12 -4.39 -6.20
C ARG A 742 -1.11 -4.28 -7.08
N TYR A 743 -2.07 -3.50 -6.60
CA TYR A 743 -3.24 -3.14 -7.37
C TYR A 743 -2.95 -1.95 -8.29
N ARG A 744 -3.38 -2.05 -9.56
CA ARG A 744 -3.20 -1.09 -10.64
C ARG A 744 -4.54 -0.64 -11.15
N GLN A 745 -4.77 0.66 -11.29
CA GLN A 745 -6.06 1.18 -11.75
C GLN A 745 -6.33 0.82 -13.23
N ALA A 746 -7.61 0.73 -13.60
CA ALA A 746 -8.00 0.48 -14.98
C ALA A 746 -7.43 1.56 -15.93
N GLY A 747 -6.67 1.14 -16.94
CA GLY A 747 -6.00 2.03 -17.89
C GLY A 747 -4.67 2.62 -17.38
N GLU A 748 -4.24 2.32 -16.15
CA GLU A 748 -2.96 2.78 -15.60
C GLU A 748 -1.80 2.30 -16.46
N ARG A 749 -0.87 3.21 -16.77
CA ARG A 749 0.40 2.94 -17.44
C ARG A 749 1.51 3.05 -16.41
N PHE A 750 2.35 2.01 -16.28
CA PHE A 750 3.39 1.98 -15.25
C PHE A 750 4.64 1.25 -15.71
N TRP A 751 5.79 1.64 -15.16
CA TRP A 751 7.06 0.96 -15.39
C TRP A 751 7.24 -0.24 -14.46
N HIS A 752 7.88 -1.29 -14.96
CA HIS A 752 8.11 -2.54 -14.26
C HIS A 752 9.47 -3.17 -14.63
N GLY A 753 10.03 -3.95 -13.71
CA GLY A 753 11.36 -4.55 -13.83
C GLY A 753 12.48 -3.63 -13.35
N GLU A 754 13.64 -4.21 -13.04
CA GLU A 754 14.84 -3.43 -12.71
C GLU A 754 15.21 -2.50 -13.86
N GLU A 755 15.64 -1.27 -13.56
CA GLU A 755 15.99 -0.27 -14.57
C GLU A 755 14.90 0.01 -15.62
N CYS A 756 13.61 -0.13 -15.27
CA CYS A 756 12.48 0.23 -16.13
C CYS A 756 12.42 -0.58 -17.43
N GLN A 757 12.76 -1.87 -17.39
CA GLN A 757 12.79 -2.78 -18.54
C GLN A 757 11.45 -2.97 -19.27
N PHE A 758 10.32 -2.69 -18.61
CA PHE A 758 9.00 -2.90 -19.19
C PHE A 758 8.09 -1.70 -18.92
N LEU A 759 7.34 -1.31 -19.95
CA LEU A 759 6.20 -0.40 -19.82
C LEU A 759 4.91 -1.21 -19.92
N CYS A 760 4.10 -1.14 -18.87
CA CYS A 760 2.90 -1.95 -18.69
C CYS A 760 1.64 -1.10 -18.72
N VAL A 761 0.52 -1.68 -19.16
CA VAL A 761 -0.81 -1.07 -19.13
C VAL A 761 -1.81 -2.05 -18.51
N CYS A 762 -2.60 -1.59 -17.56
CA CYS A 762 -3.72 -2.37 -17.02
C CYS A 762 -4.96 -2.24 -17.91
N ASP A 763 -5.47 -3.37 -18.42
CA ASP A 763 -6.77 -3.44 -19.08
C ASP A 763 -7.85 -3.80 -18.06
N GLY A 764 -8.61 -2.81 -17.60
CA GLY A 764 -9.64 -2.99 -16.56
C GLY A 764 -10.84 -3.84 -16.98
N ILE A 765 -11.07 -4.06 -18.28
CA ILE A 765 -12.15 -4.96 -18.73
C ILE A 765 -11.72 -6.41 -18.52
N THR A 766 -10.46 -6.69 -18.82
CA THR A 766 -9.88 -8.04 -18.68
C THR A 766 -9.26 -8.31 -17.32
N GLY A 767 -8.97 -7.28 -16.53
CA GLY A 767 -8.19 -7.39 -15.29
C GLY A 767 -6.71 -7.76 -15.51
N ASN A 768 -6.24 -7.81 -16.76
CA ASN A 768 -4.90 -8.24 -17.12
C ASN A 768 -3.95 -7.06 -17.40
N VAL A 769 -2.67 -7.26 -17.10
CA VAL A 769 -1.61 -6.32 -17.43
C VAL A 769 -0.90 -6.72 -18.72
N HIS A 770 -0.79 -5.77 -19.65
CA HIS A 770 -0.01 -5.93 -20.87
C HIS A 770 1.29 -5.14 -20.79
N CYS A 771 2.43 -5.84 -20.78
CA CYS A 771 3.77 -5.24 -20.71
C CYS A 771 4.51 -5.34 -22.05
N THR A 772 5.18 -4.27 -22.43
CA THR A 772 6.08 -4.22 -23.59
C THR A 772 7.50 -3.90 -23.14
N PRO A 773 8.54 -4.58 -23.68
CA PRO A 773 9.93 -4.21 -23.43
C PRO A 773 10.18 -2.74 -23.75
N SER A 774 10.87 -2.05 -22.85
CA SER A 774 11.13 -0.61 -22.91
C SER A 774 12.42 -0.28 -22.13
N SER A 775 12.92 0.95 -22.28
CA SER A 775 14.09 1.45 -21.54
C SER A 775 14.01 2.96 -21.42
N CYS A 776 14.67 3.52 -20.42
CA CYS A 776 14.83 4.96 -20.32
C CYS A 776 15.64 5.52 -21.49
N SER A 777 15.38 6.78 -21.85
CA SER A 777 16.24 7.49 -22.79
C SER A 777 17.63 7.76 -22.18
N GLU A 778 18.60 8.17 -23.00
CA GLU A 778 19.96 8.45 -22.51
C GLU A 778 20.00 9.54 -21.43
N GLU A 779 19.07 10.49 -21.47
CA GLU A 779 18.93 11.63 -20.54
C GLU A 779 18.11 11.30 -19.27
N GLU A 780 17.58 10.08 -19.18
CA GLU A 780 16.73 9.62 -18.08
C GLU A 780 17.40 8.50 -17.28
N VAL A 781 17.08 8.42 -15.99
CA VAL A 781 17.45 7.32 -15.11
C VAL A 781 16.22 6.77 -14.43
N CYS A 782 16.14 5.45 -14.35
CA CYS A 782 15.03 4.77 -13.71
C CYS A 782 15.14 4.92 -12.19
N HIS A 783 14.24 5.68 -11.58
CA HIS A 783 14.16 5.81 -10.12
C HIS A 783 12.74 6.23 -9.70
N VAL A 784 12.52 6.41 -8.39
CA VAL A 784 11.27 6.98 -7.86
C VAL A 784 11.46 8.48 -7.72
N LEU A 785 10.60 9.27 -8.38
CA LEU A 785 10.54 10.74 -8.24
C LEU A 785 9.09 11.13 -7.94
N ASP A 786 8.89 11.89 -6.86
CA ASP A 786 7.55 12.30 -6.35
C ASP A 786 6.56 11.14 -6.12
N GLY A 787 7.09 9.93 -5.96
CA GLY A 787 6.35 8.69 -5.75
C GLY A 787 5.97 7.94 -7.02
N GLU A 788 6.32 8.45 -8.19
CA GLU A 788 6.20 7.72 -9.45
C GLU A 788 7.50 6.98 -9.74
N TYR A 789 7.42 5.65 -9.91
CA TYR A 789 8.55 4.86 -10.40
C TYR A 789 8.57 4.91 -11.92
N GLY A 790 9.68 5.36 -12.49
CA GLY A 790 9.81 5.45 -13.93
C GLY A 790 11.12 6.08 -14.39
N CYS A 791 11.18 6.28 -15.69
CA CYS A 791 12.25 7.05 -16.32
C CYS A 791 12.02 8.53 -16.04
N HIS A 792 12.94 9.11 -15.29
CA HIS A 792 12.91 10.53 -14.92
C HIS A 792 14.23 11.18 -15.33
N PRO A 793 14.27 12.51 -15.54
CA PRO A 793 15.50 13.21 -15.88
C PRO A 793 16.62 12.89 -14.89
N ARG A 794 17.83 12.71 -15.40
CA ARG A 794 19.00 12.49 -14.53
C ARG A 794 19.17 13.63 -13.51
N PRO A 795 19.56 13.33 -12.26
CA PRO A 795 19.74 14.34 -11.23
C PRO A 795 20.79 15.38 -11.63
N ARG A 796 20.66 16.62 -11.17
CA ARG A 796 21.60 17.72 -11.42
C ARG A 796 22.29 18.12 -10.13
N ALA A 797 23.54 18.55 -10.19
CA ALA A 797 24.23 19.11 -9.03
C ALA A 797 24.26 20.64 -9.07
N SER A 798 24.27 21.24 -7.88
CA SER A 798 24.25 22.69 -7.68
C SER A 798 25.43 23.09 -6.80
N CYS A 799 26.24 24.04 -7.28
CA CYS A 799 27.28 24.71 -6.51
C CYS A 799 26.89 26.18 -6.34
N SER A 800 27.06 26.74 -5.14
CA SER A 800 26.71 28.13 -4.88
C SER A 800 27.82 28.91 -4.20
N ALA A 801 27.88 30.20 -4.51
CA ALA A 801 28.64 31.19 -3.74
C ALA A 801 27.70 32.29 -3.29
N SER A 802 27.78 32.70 -2.02
CA SER A 802 26.90 33.73 -1.46
C SER A 802 27.58 34.55 -0.38
N GLY A 803 27.10 35.78 -0.18
CA GLY A 803 27.63 36.62 0.89
C GLY A 803 29.11 36.93 0.68
N ASP A 804 29.93 36.60 1.66
CA ASP A 804 31.15 37.34 1.89
C ASP A 804 32.54 36.71 1.65
N PRO A 805 32.81 35.60 0.92
CA PRO A 805 31.96 34.67 0.19
C PRO A 805 31.98 33.26 0.82
N HIS A 806 30.79 32.76 1.10
CA HIS A 806 30.51 31.39 1.53
C HIS A 806 30.29 30.52 0.29
N TYR A 807 30.98 29.39 0.22
CA TYR A 807 30.91 28.46 -0.89
C TYR A 807 30.25 27.15 -0.46
N LYS A 808 29.48 26.57 -1.38
CA LYS A 808 28.98 25.20 -1.31
C LYS A 808 29.38 24.45 -2.57
N SER A 809 30.16 23.38 -2.42
CA SER A 809 30.57 22.50 -3.54
C SER A 809 29.38 21.72 -4.12
N PHE A 810 29.58 21.08 -5.27
CA PHE A 810 28.60 20.18 -5.88
C PHE A 810 28.23 18.99 -4.98
N ASP A 811 29.16 18.52 -4.15
CA ASP A 811 28.96 17.40 -3.21
C ASP A 811 28.53 17.87 -1.81
N GLY A 812 28.29 19.17 -1.63
CA GLY A 812 27.66 19.74 -0.43
C GLY A 812 28.62 20.23 0.66
N THR A 813 29.91 20.34 0.40
CA THR A 813 30.90 20.88 1.34
C THR A 813 30.76 22.40 1.47
N TYR A 814 30.54 22.88 2.70
CA TYR A 814 30.48 24.31 3.03
C TYR A 814 31.84 24.83 3.51
N PHE A 815 32.27 25.98 3.00
CA PHE A 815 33.53 26.62 3.40
C PHE A 815 33.59 28.09 3.00
N ASP A 816 34.46 28.84 3.70
CA ASP A 816 34.66 30.27 3.47
C ASP A 816 36.00 30.53 2.81
N PHE A 817 36.04 31.46 1.86
CA PHE A 817 37.28 31.87 1.21
C PHE A 817 37.27 33.35 0.80
N GLN A 818 38.02 34.16 1.54
CA GLN A 818 38.01 35.64 1.47
C GLN A 818 38.92 36.24 0.39
N GLY A 819 39.16 35.50 -0.69
CA GLY A 819 40.03 35.95 -1.78
C GLY A 819 39.41 37.09 -2.58
N THR A 820 40.20 38.11 -2.98
CA THR A 820 39.73 39.29 -3.75
C THR A 820 40.20 39.29 -5.21
N CYS A 821 40.50 38.11 -5.74
CA CYS A 821 40.94 37.90 -7.11
C CYS A 821 39.82 37.32 -7.98
N ARG A 822 40.15 37.02 -9.23
CA ARG A 822 39.36 36.14 -10.09
C ARG A 822 39.76 34.69 -9.84
N TYR A 823 38.76 33.83 -9.61
CA TYR A 823 38.95 32.41 -9.32
C TYR A 823 38.09 31.54 -10.24
N VAL A 824 38.60 30.36 -10.58
CA VAL A 824 37.84 29.33 -11.30
C VAL A 824 36.91 28.65 -10.32
N LEU A 825 35.60 28.85 -10.49
CA LEU A 825 34.61 28.20 -9.66
C LEU A 825 34.34 26.77 -10.13
N ALA A 826 34.07 26.60 -11.42
CA ALA A 826 33.82 25.29 -11.99
C ALA A 826 34.28 25.27 -13.45
N THR A 827 34.98 24.21 -13.83
CA THR A 827 35.35 23.94 -15.22
C THR A 827 35.37 22.44 -15.48
N VAL A 828 35.34 22.05 -16.76
CA VAL A 828 35.54 20.66 -17.17
C VAL A 828 37.03 20.38 -17.19
N CYS A 829 37.47 19.35 -16.45
CA CYS A 829 38.89 19.06 -16.25
C CYS A 829 39.33 17.73 -16.86
N ASN A 830 38.36 16.90 -17.24
CA ASN A 830 38.58 15.63 -17.90
C ASN A 830 38.03 15.66 -19.34
N ASP A 831 38.84 16.11 -20.29
CA ASP A 831 38.48 16.18 -21.72
C ASP A 831 38.28 14.81 -22.40
N SER A 832 38.54 13.70 -21.71
CA SER A 832 38.42 12.35 -22.29
C SER A 832 36.97 11.84 -22.41
N THR A 833 36.00 12.54 -21.81
CA THR A 833 34.60 12.14 -21.73
C THR A 833 33.74 12.62 -22.91
N GLY A 834 34.24 13.55 -23.72
CA GLY A 834 33.49 14.12 -24.86
C GLY A 834 32.34 15.05 -24.46
N LEU A 835 32.28 15.47 -23.19
CA LEU A 835 31.28 16.41 -22.68
C LEU A 835 31.49 17.82 -23.23
N PRO A 836 30.42 18.62 -23.43
CA PRO A 836 30.54 20.04 -23.75
C PRO A 836 31.40 20.79 -22.72
N HIS A 837 32.38 21.56 -23.18
CA HIS A 837 33.23 22.33 -22.29
C HIS A 837 32.51 23.58 -21.77
N PHE A 838 32.65 23.87 -20.48
CA PHE A 838 32.32 25.15 -19.86
C PHE A 838 33.39 25.55 -18.84
N GLN A 839 33.49 26.85 -18.58
CA GLN A 839 34.26 27.40 -17.45
C GLN A 839 33.51 28.59 -16.85
N VAL A 840 33.40 28.61 -15.52
CA VAL A 840 32.83 29.71 -14.75
C VAL A 840 33.89 30.29 -13.83
N ASP A 841 34.19 31.57 -14.03
CA ASP A 841 35.05 32.32 -13.13
C ASP A 841 34.23 33.37 -12.39
N ALA A 842 34.59 33.63 -11.14
CA ALA A 842 34.03 34.71 -10.35
C ALA A 842 35.14 35.63 -9.87
N ARG A 843 34.91 36.94 -9.96
CA ARG A 843 35.78 37.94 -9.36
C ARG A 843 35.13 38.49 -8.10
N ASN A 844 35.90 38.44 -7.02
CA ASN A 844 35.49 38.96 -5.73
C ASN A 844 36.20 40.29 -5.45
N GLU A 845 35.49 41.25 -4.86
CA GLU A 845 36.05 42.54 -4.43
C GLU A 845 35.65 42.88 -2.98
N PRO A 846 36.48 43.65 -2.25
CA PRO A 846 36.13 44.10 -0.90
C PRO A 846 34.84 44.91 -0.87
N TRP A 847 33.92 44.57 0.03
CA TRP A 847 32.63 45.25 0.11
C TRP A 847 32.73 46.59 0.84
N HIS A 848 32.66 47.73 0.13
CA HIS A 848 32.66 49.09 0.71
C HIS A 848 33.79 49.38 1.74
N GLY A 849 34.94 48.72 1.60
CA GLY A 849 36.07 48.87 2.53
C GLY A 849 35.95 48.09 3.84
N LEU A 850 34.90 47.25 3.97
CA LEU A 850 34.83 46.21 4.99
C LEU A 850 35.83 45.08 4.66
N PRO A 851 36.25 44.31 5.66
CA PRO A 851 37.26 43.27 5.47
C PRO A 851 36.65 41.95 4.98
N VAL A 852 35.63 42.05 4.14
CA VAL A 852 34.81 40.97 3.59
C VAL A 852 34.69 41.15 2.09
N SER A 853 34.52 40.08 1.31
CA SER A 853 34.59 40.13 -0.15
C SER A 853 33.34 39.59 -0.84
N ILE A 854 32.83 40.30 -1.84
CA ILE A 854 31.61 39.92 -2.57
C ILE A 854 31.92 39.61 -4.02
N THR A 855 31.19 38.69 -4.64
CA THR A 855 31.27 38.44 -6.08
C THR A 855 30.67 39.61 -6.84
N VAL A 856 31.48 40.29 -7.66
CA VAL A 856 31.08 41.50 -8.42
C VAL A 856 30.98 41.26 -9.93
N GLU A 857 31.77 40.33 -10.45
CA GLU A 857 31.79 39.96 -11.87
C GLU A 857 31.80 38.43 -12.00
N VAL A 858 31.07 37.92 -12.99
CA VAL A 858 31.01 36.50 -13.33
C VAL A 858 31.27 36.33 -14.82
N PHE A 859 32.19 35.42 -15.16
CA PHE A 859 32.59 35.12 -16.52
C PHE A 859 32.20 33.67 -16.83
N VAL A 860 31.34 33.49 -17.82
CA VAL A 860 30.91 32.16 -18.27
C VAL A 860 31.41 31.94 -19.69
N ASN A 861 32.39 31.06 -19.83
CA ASN A 861 32.87 30.60 -21.13
C ASN A 861 32.15 29.29 -21.47
N VAL A 862 31.27 29.33 -22.48
CA VAL A 862 30.46 28.19 -22.89
C VAL A 862 30.16 28.22 -24.38
N SER A 863 30.29 27.07 -25.05
CA SER A 863 30.06 26.93 -26.50
C SER A 863 30.85 27.93 -27.37
N GLY A 864 32.01 28.40 -26.90
CA GLY A 864 32.85 29.37 -27.61
C GLY A 864 32.44 30.84 -27.42
N HIS A 865 31.44 31.11 -26.59
CA HIS A 865 31.01 32.46 -26.21
C HIS A 865 31.47 32.80 -24.80
N LEU A 866 31.97 34.02 -24.60
CA LEU A 866 32.27 34.57 -23.30
C LEU A 866 31.16 35.51 -22.85
N VAL A 867 30.36 35.08 -21.88
CA VAL A 867 29.34 35.89 -21.23
C VAL A 867 29.93 36.50 -19.96
N HIS A 868 30.09 37.82 -19.94
CA HIS A 868 30.54 38.58 -18.79
C HIS A 868 29.34 39.30 -18.16
N MET A 869 29.04 38.96 -16.91
CA MET A 869 27.95 39.53 -16.12
C MET A 869 28.55 40.34 -14.98
N SER A 870 28.19 41.62 -14.89
CA SER A 870 28.64 42.51 -13.82
C SER A 870 27.47 43.32 -13.27
N GLN A 871 27.57 43.74 -12.01
CA GLN A 871 26.59 44.63 -11.38
C GLN A 871 27.33 45.75 -10.65
N ASP A 872 26.94 46.99 -10.94
CA ASP A 872 27.50 48.15 -10.23
C ASP A 872 26.92 48.28 -8.82
N MET A 873 27.53 49.15 -7.99
CA MET A 873 27.09 49.38 -6.61
C MET A 873 25.69 50.02 -6.51
N ASN A 874 25.11 50.52 -7.61
CA ASN A 874 23.74 51.04 -7.65
C ASN A 874 22.72 49.95 -8.03
N GLY A 875 23.18 48.71 -8.24
CA GLY A 875 22.35 47.58 -8.66
C GLY A 875 22.07 47.55 -10.16
N HIS A 876 22.81 48.30 -10.98
CA HIS A 876 22.69 48.27 -12.43
C HIS A 876 23.50 47.10 -12.99
N SER A 877 22.80 46.11 -13.53
CA SER A 877 23.41 44.94 -14.15
C SER A 877 23.81 45.24 -15.60
N THR A 878 25.04 44.88 -15.97
CA THR A 878 25.56 44.95 -17.33
C THR A 878 25.92 43.55 -17.80
N VAL A 879 25.60 43.22 -19.05
CA VAL A 879 25.99 41.96 -19.68
C VAL A 879 26.73 42.23 -20.97
N GLU A 880 27.95 41.71 -21.06
CA GLU A 880 28.78 41.73 -22.25
C GLU A 880 28.91 40.31 -22.81
N ILE A 881 28.78 40.17 -24.12
CA ILE A 881 28.92 38.89 -24.81
C ILE A 881 29.96 39.09 -25.90
N ASP A 882 31.04 38.33 -25.82
CA ASP A 882 32.19 38.42 -26.71
C ASP A 882 32.78 39.85 -26.81
N GLY A 883 32.76 40.57 -25.69
CA GLY A 883 33.29 41.93 -25.57
C GLY A 883 32.34 43.06 -26.00
N GLU A 884 31.10 42.75 -26.38
CA GLU A 884 30.09 43.76 -26.69
C GLU A 884 28.93 43.74 -25.67
N THR A 885 28.56 44.90 -25.13
CA THR A 885 27.39 45.04 -24.27
C THR A 885 26.10 44.68 -25.03
N ARG A 886 25.27 43.82 -24.46
CA ARG A 886 24.02 43.33 -25.06
C ARG A 886 22.82 43.58 -24.15
N ASN A 887 21.65 43.79 -24.76
CA ASN A 887 20.38 43.78 -24.05
C ASN A 887 19.84 42.35 -23.98
N LEU A 888 19.21 41.99 -22.86
CA LEU A 888 18.60 40.69 -22.63
C LEU A 888 17.08 40.71 -22.92
N PRO A 889 16.46 39.59 -23.31
CA PRO A 889 17.06 38.26 -23.52
C PRO A 889 17.79 38.13 -24.86
N LEU A 890 18.78 37.24 -24.93
CA LEU A 890 19.54 36.89 -26.12
C LEU A 890 19.62 35.36 -26.30
N LEU A 891 19.48 34.91 -27.54
CA LEU A 891 19.71 33.52 -27.95
C LEU A 891 20.91 33.48 -28.89
N LEU A 892 21.93 32.73 -28.52
CA LEU A 892 23.12 32.48 -29.32
C LEU A 892 23.00 31.10 -29.96
N ASP A 893 23.69 30.90 -31.09
CA ASP A 893 23.76 29.61 -31.78
C ASP A 893 22.41 28.93 -32.01
N SER A 894 21.43 29.67 -32.54
CA SER A 894 20.06 29.13 -32.75
C SER A 894 19.37 28.62 -31.48
N GLY A 895 19.76 29.13 -30.31
CA GLY A 895 19.14 28.80 -29.02
C GLY A 895 19.93 27.82 -28.16
N ARG A 896 21.10 27.34 -28.60
CA ARG A 896 21.95 26.46 -27.78
C ARG A 896 22.50 27.13 -26.52
N VAL A 897 22.68 28.45 -26.55
CA VAL A 897 22.99 29.25 -25.36
C VAL A 897 21.97 30.37 -25.26
N SER A 898 21.35 30.50 -24.11
CA SER A 898 20.37 31.53 -23.79
C SER A 898 20.88 32.37 -22.64
N VAL A 899 20.79 33.69 -22.79
CA VAL A 899 21.15 34.65 -21.74
C VAL A 899 19.93 35.52 -21.49
N TYR A 900 19.42 35.53 -20.27
CA TYR A 900 18.18 36.24 -19.93
C TYR A 900 18.16 36.70 -18.48
N SER A 901 17.30 37.66 -18.17
CA SER A 901 17.09 38.13 -16.79
C SER A 901 15.70 37.72 -16.30
N SER A 902 15.61 37.24 -15.07
CA SER A 902 14.35 37.00 -14.37
C SER A 902 14.44 37.51 -12.94
N ALA A 903 13.49 38.37 -12.55
CA ALA A 903 13.53 39.15 -11.31
C ALA A 903 14.86 39.91 -11.16
N GLN A 904 15.68 39.58 -10.15
CA GLN A 904 16.98 40.19 -9.88
C GLN A 904 18.18 39.38 -10.41
N TYR A 905 17.92 38.24 -11.04
CA TYR A 905 18.95 37.30 -11.48
C TYR A 905 19.16 37.36 -12.99
N ILE A 906 20.43 37.24 -13.40
CA ILE A 906 20.85 37.02 -14.78
C ILE A 906 21.18 35.53 -14.92
N PHE A 907 20.66 34.91 -15.97
CA PHE A 907 20.82 33.50 -16.26
C PHE A 907 21.60 33.32 -17.55
N VAL A 908 22.54 32.36 -17.52
CA VAL A 908 23.10 31.71 -18.70
C VAL A 908 22.60 30.28 -18.67
N SER A 909 21.96 29.80 -19.74
CA SER A 909 21.42 28.43 -19.81
C SER A 909 21.68 27.83 -21.17
N THR A 910 21.98 26.54 -21.19
CA THR A 910 22.36 25.80 -22.40
C THR A 910 21.38 24.69 -22.74
N ASP A 911 21.40 24.24 -23.99
CA ASP A 911 20.62 23.08 -24.46
C ASP A 911 21.07 21.76 -23.83
N PHE A 912 22.33 21.65 -23.43
CA PHE A 912 22.86 20.49 -22.69
C PHE A 912 22.66 20.56 -21.17
N GLY A 913 21.85 21.52 -20.67
CA GLY A 913 21.39 21.53 -19.28
C GLY A 913 22.31 22.20 -18.25
N PHE A 914 23.48 22.69 -18.64
CA PHE A 914 24.30 23.57 -17.81
C PHE A 914 23.64 24.94 -17.65
N SER A 915 23.62 25.47 -16.42
CA SER A 915 23.14 26.83 -16.16
C SER A 915 23.94 27.55 -15.08
N VAL A 916 23.99 28.87 -15.19
CA VAL A 916 24.56 29.79 -14.20
C VAL A 916 23.53 30.86 -13.92
N SER A 917 23.28 31.15 -12.64
CA SER A 917 22.44 32.28 -12.22
C SER A 917 23.21 33.22 -11.31
N TYR A 918 23.26 34.50 -11.66
CA TYR A 918 23.95 35.54 -10.92
C TYR A 918 22.96 36.61 -10.46
N GLY A 919 22.81 36.75 -9.14
CA GLY A 919 21.92 37.71 -8.49
C GLY A 919 22.55 39.10 -8.31
N GLY A 920 23.71 39.34 -8.91
CA GLY A 920 24.54 40.50 -8.61
C GLY A 920 25.44 40.24 -7.39
N SER A 921 25.68 41.29 -6.61
CA SER A 921 26.67 41.32 -5.51
C SER A 921 26.57 40.28 -4.37
N TRP A 922 25.66 39.29 -4.40
CA TRP A 922 25.38 38.45 -3.22
C TRP A 922 25.13 36.96 -3.45
N THR A 923 24.71 36.53 -4.64
CA THR A 923 24.39 35.11 -4.90
C THR A 923 24.76 34.68 -6.31
N LEU A 924 25.47 33.57 -6.41
CA LEU A 924 25.82 32.87 -7.64
C LEU A 924 25.48 31.39 -7.47
N ASN A 925 24.83 30.81 -8.48
CA ASN A 925 24.55 29.39 -8.52
C ASN A 925 25.00 28.81 -9.87
N ILE A 926 25.60 27.63 -9.84
CA ILE A 926 26.06 26.87 -11.00
C ILE A 926 25.37 25.51 -10.94
N ILE A 927 24.66 25.14 -12.00
CA ILE A 927 23.98 23.85 -12.11
C ILE A 927 24.62 23.05 -13.23
N VAL A 928 25.05 21.83 -12.91
CA VAL A 928 25.64 20.88 -13.87
C VAL A 928 24.80 19.60 -13.97
N PRO A 929 24.61 19.04 -15.18
CA PRO A 929 24.03 17.72 -15.38
C PRO A 929 24.83 16.58 -14.73
N ALA A 930 24.19 15.47 -14.36
CA ALA A 930 24.83 14.29 -13.76
C ALA A 930 25.97 13.68 -14.62
N GLU A 931 25.95 13.87 -15.93
CA GLU A 931 26.99 13.39 -16.85
C GLU A 931 28.37 13.99 -16.53
N TYR A 932 28.40 15.13 -15.84
CA TYR A 932 29.63 15.78 -15.39
C TYR A 932 30.19 15.20 -14.09
N SER A 933 29.58 14.16 -13.53
CA SER A 933 30.06 13.54 -12.28
C SER A 933 31.50 13.04 -12.41
N GLY A 934 32.37 13.50 -11.51
CA GLY A 934 33.81 13.22 -11.53
C GLY A 934 34.58 13.87 -12.70
N ALA A 935 33.93 14.73 -13.49
CA ALA A 935 34.54 15.40 -14.65
C ALA A 935 34.78 16.91 -14.41
N THR A 936 34.16 17.50 -13.39
CA THR A 936 34.39 18.89 -13.02
C THR A 936 35.61 19.05 -12.12
N CYS A 937 36.15 20.25 -12.04
CA CYS A 937 37.02 20.70 -10.96
C CYS A 937 36.93 22.23 -10.82
N GLY A 938 37.56 22.78 -9.78
CA GLY A 938 37.44 24.19 -9.38
C GLY A 938 37.06 24.31 -7.91
N ILE A 939 36.74 25.53 -7.47
CA ILE A 939 36.24 25.78 -6.10
C ILE A 939 34.96 24.98 -5.80
N CYS A 940 34.14 24.66 -6.81
CA CYS A 940 32.94 23.85 -6.68
C CYS A 940 33.18 22.33 -6.52
N GLY A 941 34.42 21.86 -6.50
CA GLY A 941 34.75 20.44 -6.34
C GLY A 941 34.60 19.61 -7.62
N ASN A 942 34.64 18.29 -7.46
CA ASN A 942 34.73 17.33 -8.57
C ASN A 942 33.41 16.61 -8.90
N PHE A 943 32.36 16.82 -8.08
CA PHE A 943 31.03 16.26 -8.25
C PHE A 943 31.04 14.72 -8.33
N ASN A 944 31.69 14.04 -7.38
CA ASN A 944 31.77 12.58 -7.35
C ASN A 944 30.97 11.95 -6.19
N GLY A 945 30.24 12.77 -5.42
CA GLY A 945 29.47 12.39 -4.24
C GLY A 945 30.30 12.26 -2.95
N GLN A 946 31.58 12.66 -2.93
CA GLN A 946 32.48 12.52 -1.79
C GLN A 946 32.98 13.89 -1.29
N SER A 947 32.29 14.44 -0.30
CA SER A 947 32.65 15.74 0.31
C SER A 947 34.05 15.81 0.94
N ASN A 948 34.67 14.68 1.26
CA ASN A 948 35.99 14.65 1.89
C ASN A 948 37.15 14.89 0.90
N ASP A 949 36.90 14.93 -0.40
CA ASP A 949 37.90 15.19 -1.44
C ASP A 949 37.66 16.47 -2.25
N ASP A 950 36.65 17.27 -1.90
CA ASP A 950 36.32 18.50 -2.64
C ASP A 950 37.46 19.52 -2.72
N PHE A 951 38.40 19.50 -1.76
CA PHE A 951 39.54 20.42 -1.71
C PHE A 951 40.74 19.93 -2.54
N ILE A 952 40.50 19.53 -3.79
CA ILE A 952 41.54 19.17 -4.76
C ILE A 952 42.07 20.42 -5.46
N THR A 953 43.38 20.66 -5.38
CA THR A 953 44.06 21.74 -6.10
C THR A 953 44.21 21.42 -7.60
N PRO A 954 44.55 22.39 -8.46
CA PRO A 954 44.86 22.14 -9.86
C PRO A 954 46.01 21.15 -10.10
N SER A 955 46.88 20.93 -9.11
CA SER A 955 47.96 19.92 -9.15
C SER A 955 47.49 18.49 -8.84
N GLY A 956 46.23 18.32 -8.39
CA GLY A 956 45.65 17.04 -7.98
C GLY A 956 45.85 16.72 -6.50
N ASP A 957 46.33 17.66 -5.67
CA ASP A 957 46.57 17.45 -4.25
C ASP A 957 45.31 17.76 -3.43
N VAL A 958 44.91 16.87 -2.52
CA VAL A 958 43.85 17.15 -1.55
C VAL A 958 44.43 17.92 -0.37
N VAL A 959 43.97 19.15 -0.17
CA VAL A 959 44.38 20.01 0.96
C VAL A 959 43.28 20.08 2.03
N ARG A 960 43.61 20.59 3.22
CA ARG A 960 42.65 20.71 4.35
C ARG A 960 42.23 22.15 4.66
N SER A 961 42.92 23.13 4.09
CA SER A 961 42.66 24.54 4.34
C SER A 961 41.88 25.12 3.16
N ALA A 962 40.72 25.70 3.45
CA ALA A 962 39.92 26.42 2.46
C ALA A 962 40.71 27.57 1.82
N ASP A 963 41.52 28.29 2.61
CA ASP A 963 42.41 29.34 2.09
C ASP A 963 43.44 28.80 1.09
N GLN A 964 44.11 27.70 1.44
CA GLN A 964 45.10 27.08 0.54
C GLN A 964 44.43 26.55 -0.74
N PHE A 965 43.24 25.96 -0.59
CA PHE A 965 42.44 25.44 -1.69
C PHE A 965 42.00 26.58 -2.63
N GLY A 966 41.30 27.59 -2.10
CA GLY A 966 40.79 28.72 -2.88
C GLY A 966 41.90 29.51 -3.58
N ALA A 967 43.01 29.78 -2.88
CA ALA A 967 44.17 30.46 -3.46
C ALA A 967 44.79 29.70 -4.64
N SER A 968 44.69 28.36 -4.64
CA SER A 968 45.22 27.54 -5.73
C SER A 968 44.43 27.66 -7.04
N TRP A 969 43.16 28.07 -6.98
CA TRP A 969 42.26 28.22 -8.14
C TRP A 969 42.23 29.64 -8.73
N LYS A 970 43.24 30.46 -8.41
CA LYS A 970 43.38 31.82 -8.90
C LYS A 970 43.67 31.86 -10.40
N VAL A 971 42.99 32.77 -11.11
CA VAL A 971 43.28 33.12 -12.51
C VAL A 971 44.33 34.23 -12.54
N GLU A 972 45.38 34.08 -13.35
CA GLU A 972 46.38 35.14 -13.54
C GLU A 972 45.73 36.35 -14.26
N ASP A 973 45.73 37.51 -13.60
CA ASP A 973 45.18 38.78 -14.11
C ASP A 973 46.18 39.93 -13.81
N GLU A 974 46.13 41.04 -14.56
CA GLU A 974 47.03 42.19 -14.40
C GLU A 974 46.71 43.05 -13.16
N LEU A 975 45.59 42.79 -12.49
CA LEU A 975 45.09 43.58 -11.37
C LEU A 975 45.66 43.10 -10.02
N PRO A 976 46.20 44.01 -9.18
CA PRO A 976 46.62 43.66 -7.83
C PRO A 976 45.45 43.19 -6.97
N CYS A 977 45.53 41.97 -6.45
CA CYS A 977 44.53 41.37 -5.56
C CYS A 977 45.20 40.53 -4.45
N ASN A 978 44.42 40.06 -3.47
CA ASN A 978 44.92 39.25 -2.35
C ASN A 978 44.27 37.87 -2.34
N ASP A 979 45.04 36.84 -1.97
CA ASP A 979 44.62 35.44 -1.86
C ASP A 979 43.84 35.18 -0.54
N GLY A 980 43.24 36.22 0.02
CA GLY A 980 42.49 36.20 1.28
C GLY A 980 43.28 36.64 2.51
N CYS A 981 42.73 36.34 3.68
CA CYS A 981 43.29 36.71 4.98
C CYS A 981 44.05 35.56 5.67
N GLY A 982 43.95 34.33 5.14
CA GLY A 982 44.52 33.14 5.78
C GLY A 982 44.05 32.99 7.23
N ASN A 983 44.96 32.63 8.13
CA ASN A 983 44.65 32.53 9.56
C ASN A 983 44.38 33.89 10.26
N ASN A 984 44.43 35.03 9.55
CA ASN A 984 44.25 36.37 10.10
C ASN A 984 42.92 37.02 9.70
N CYS A 985 41.91 36.21 9.38
CA CYS A 985 40.61 36.74 9.01
C CYS A 985 39.94 37.52 10.16
N PRO A 986 39.17 38.58 9.84
CA PRO A 986 38.53 39.42 10.84
C PRO A 986 37.55 38.58 11.65
N LEU A 987 37.68 38.64 12.97
CA LEU A 987 36.72 38.05 13.87
C LEU A 987 35.83 39.15 14.44
N CYS A 988 34.52 38.97 14.30
CA CYS A 988 33.55 39.73 15.05
C CYS A 988 33.74 39.50 16.55
N GLN A 989 33.93 40.56 17.34
CA GLN A 989 34.13 40.44 18.79
C GLN A 989 32.83 40.21 19.58
N ASP A 990 31.70 40.78 19.12
CA ASP A 990 30.40 40.62 19.77
C ASP A 990 29.33 40.26 18.74
N GLN A 991 29.01 38.96 18.67
CA GLN A 991 28.00 38.42 17.77
C GLN A 991 26.59 38.49 18.34
N THR A 992 26.38 39.01 19.57
CA THR A 992 25.11 38.86 20.30
C THR A 992 23.92 39.42 19.51
N THR A 993 24.07 40.62 18.95
CA THR A 993 23.03 41.26 18.13
C THR A 993 22.80 40.52 16.81
N ALA A 994 23.88 40.18 16.09
CA ALA A 994 23.80 39.45 14.81
C ALA A 994 23.10 38.09 14.98
N ARG A 995 23.46 37.31 16.02
CA ARG A 995 22.79 36.05 16.38
C ARG A 995 21.30 36.25 16.60
N SER A 996 20.92 37.25 17.39
CA SER A 996 19.50 37.53 17.64
C SER A 996 18.72 37.89 16.36
N LEU A 997 19.35 38.58 15.40
CA LEU A 997 18.70 38.97 14.14
C LEU A 997 18.57 37.78 13.17
N CYS A 998 19.60 36.94 13.11
CA CYS A 998 19.67 35.79 12.21
C CYS A 998 18.89 34.56 12.70
N GLU A 999 18.49 34.51 13.98
CA GLU A 999 17.79 33.37 14.59
C GLU A 999 16.50 32.98 13.85
N ILE A 1000 15.90 33.89 13.09
CA ILE A 1000 14.75 33.61 12.22
C ILE A 1000 15.01 32.44 11.24
N ILE A 1001 16.25 32.24 10.80
CA ILE A 1001 16.67 31.15 9.89
C ILE A 1001 16.49 29.78 10.57
N ARG A 1002 16.86 29.67 11.85
CA ARG A 1002 16.86 28.43 12.64
C ARG A 1002 15.59 28.22 13.45
N SER A 1003 14.77 29.26 13.60
CA SER A 1003 13.60 29.19 14.45
C SER A 1003 12.68 28.06 14.00
N SER A 1004 12.51 27.07 14.87
CA SER A 1004 11.59 25.94 14.67
C SER A 1004 10.13 26.39 14.65
N GLU A 1005 9.83 27.65 14.99
CA GLU A 1005 8.49 28.26 14.94
C GLU A 1005 8.42 29.39 13.91
N GLY A 1006 9.55 29.67 13.23
CA GLY A 1006 9.70 30.75 12.27
C GLY A 1006 9.14 30.42 10.89
N PRO A 1007 9.15 31.41 9.97
CA PRO A 1007 8.56 31.28 8.64
C PRO A 1007 9.26 30.27 7.71
N PHE A 1008 10.41 29.73 8.12
CA PHE A 1008 11.21 28.79 7.34
C PHE A 1008 11.23 27.37 7.89
N SER A 1009 10.47 27.07 8.94
CA SER A 1009 10.56 25.79 9.64
C SER A 1009 10.27 24.57 8.75
N PHE A 1010 9.38 24.69 7.76
CA PHE A 1010 9.10 23.64 6.78
C PHE A 1010 10.23 23.40 5.78
N CYS A 1011 11.19 24.33 5.66
CA CYS A 1011 12.35 24.16 4.82
C CYS A 1011 13.46 23.35 5.49
N HIS A 1012 13.50 23.28 6.82
CA HIS A 1012 14.60 22.68 7.58
C HIS A 1012 14.86 21.21 7.22
N VAL A 1013 13.83 20.48 6.78
CA VAL A 1013 13.95 19.08 6.32
C VAL A 1013 14.60 18.94 4.93
N TYR A 1014 14.50 19.98 4.11
CA TYR A 1014 15.08 20.00 2.75
C TYR A 1014 16.44 20.70 2.70
N VAL A 1015 16.64 21.72 3.55
CA VAL A 1015 17.84 22.54 3.60
C VAL A 1015 18.23 22.77 5.05
N ASP A 1016 19.39 22.27 5.46
CA ASP A 1016 19.95 22.49 6.79
C ASP A 1016 20.15 24.01 7.04
N PRO A 1017 19.48 24.61 8.05
CA PRO A 1017 19.58 26.03 8.34
C PRO A 1017 20.91 26.43 9.00
N GLN A 1018 21.70 25.48 9.51
CA GLN A 1018 22.85 25.77 10.36
C GLN A 1018 23.92 26.62 9.65
N ALA A 1019 24.35 26.21 8.46
CA ALA A 1019 25.37 26.94 7.69
C ALA A 1019 24.90 28.37 7.35
N TYR A 1020 23.69 28.51 6.81
CA TYR A 1020 23.12 29.82 6.46
C TYR A 1020 22.94 30.76 7.66
N PHE A 1021 22.67 30.20 8.84
CA PHE A 1021 22.64 30.98 10.07
C PHE A 1021 24.03 31.46 10.48
N ASP A 1022 25.03 30.58 10.44
CA ASP A 1022 26.40 30.95 10.79
C ASP A 1022 26.95 32.02 9.84
N ASP A 1023 26.67 31.88 8.53
CA ASP A 1023 26.95 32.86 7.47
C ASP A 1023 26.27 34.21 7.77
N CYS A 1024 24.96 34.19 8.06
CA CYS A 1024 24.21 35.40 8.41
C CYS A 1024 24.81 36.10 9.64
N VAL A 1025 25.17 35.35 10.68
CA VAL A 1025 25.76 35.91 11.91
C VAL A 1025 27.11 36.56 11.62
N PHE A 1026 27.91 35.92 10.78
CA PHE A 1026 29.21 36.41 10.37
C PHE A 1026 29.08 37.72 9.58
N ASP A 1027 28.31 37.70 8.49
CA ASP A 1027 28.03 38.82 7.60
C ASP A 1027 27.46 40.03 8.36
N VAL A 1028 26.40 39.80 9.14
CA VAL A 1028 25.69 40.85 9.87
C VAL A 1028 26.59 41.43 10.96
N CYS A 1029 27.42 40.62 11.61
CA CYS A 1029 28.33 41.19 12.59
C CYS A 1029 29.46 42.02 11.97
N LEU A 1030 30.14 41.51 10.94
CA LEU A 1030 31.25 42.23 10.31
C LEU A 1030 30.81 43.51 9.61
N SER A 1031 29.57 43.58 9.16
CA SER A 1031 28.97 44.80 8.61
C SER A 1031 28.54 45.82 9.67
N GLY A 1032 28.61 45.50 10.97
CA GLY A 1032 28.13 46.39 12.04
C GLY A 1032 26.60 46.37 12.21
N ASN A 1033 25.98 45.22 11.95
CA ASN A 1033 24.54 44.95 12.03
C ASN A 1033 23.70 45.78 11.04
N LEU A 1034 24.18 45.96 9.81
CA LEU A 1034 23.39 46.66 8.79
C LEU A 1034 22.22 45.78 8.32
N ASN A 1035 21.03 46.40 8.20
CA ASN A 1035 19.79 45.68 7.90
C ASN A 1035 19.75 45.14 6.45
N ASP A 1036 20.42 45.79 5.51
CA ASP A 1036 20.50 45.33 4.13
C ASP A 1036 21.29 44.03 4.00
N VAL A 1037 22.38 43.88 4.77
CA VAL A 1037 23.14 42.63 4.90
C VAL A 1037 22.25 41.53 5.45
N LEU A 1038 21.58 41.79 6.59
CA LEU A 1038 20.65 40.83 7.21
C LEU A 1038 19.61 40.31 6.21
N CYS A 1039 18.96 41.21 5.48
CA CYS A 1039 17.92 40.84 4.53
C CYS A 1039 18.47 40.05 3.34
N ARG A 1040 19.71 40.28 2.92
CA ARG A 1040 20.37 39.53 1.85
C ARG A 1040 20.82 38.14 2.33
N SER A 1041 21.37 38.02 3.53
CA SER A 1041 21.74 36.72 4.12
C SER A 1041 20.49 35.86 4.34
N ILE A 1042 19.39 36.40 4.86
CA ILE A 1042 18.11 35.66 4.97
C ILE A 1042 17.56 35.28 3.59
N GLN A 1043 17.62 36.19 2.60
CA GLN A 1043 17.16 35.91 1.24
C GLN A 1043 17.93 34.75 0.59
N THR A 1044 19.19 34.52 0.98
CA THR A 1044 20.01 33.40 0.49
C THR A 1044 19.42 32.06 0.94
N TYR A 1045 19.06 31.93 2.21
CA TYR A 1045 18.36 30.74 2.72
C TYR A 1045 17.00 30.55 2.04
N VAL A 1046 16.24 31.63 1.88
CA VAL A 1046 14.94 31.62 1.18
C VAL A 1046 15.07 31.09 -0.25
N SER A 1047 16.11 31.51 -0.98
CA SER A 1047 16.35 31.05 -2.35
C SER A 1047 16.75 29.57 -2.40
N ALA A 1048 17.52 29.07 -1.42
CA ALA A 1048 17.82 27.64 -1.30
C ALA A 1048 16.56 26.81 -1.03
N CYS A 1049 15.70 27.30 -0.14
CA CYS A 1049 14.39 26.70 0.15
C CYS A 1049 13.48 26.66 -1.09
N GLN A 1050 13.35 27.78 -1.81
CA GLN A 1050 12.57 27.86 -3.04
C GLN A 1050 13.08 26.92 -4.14
N SER A 1051 14.40 26.74 -4.23
CA SER A 1051 15.02 25.84 -5.21
C SER A 1051 14.73 24.36 -4.90
N ASN A 1052 14.39 24.04 -3.66
CA ASN A 1052 13.95 22.71 -3.22
C ASN A 1052 12.41 22.59 -3.12
N ASN A 1053 11.66 23.52 -3.72
CA ASN A 1053 10.20 23.59 -3.63
C ASN A 1053 9.65 23.58 -2.18
N ALA A 1054 10.44 24.02 -1.20
CA ALA A 1054 9.99 24.12 0.18
C ALA A 1054 9.01 25.28 0.35
N VAL A 1055 7.96 25.07 1.17
CA VAL A 1055 6.99 26.11 1.51
C VAL A 1055 7.63 27.14 2.42
N ILE A 1056 7.49 28.42 2.06
CA ILE A 1056 8.00 29.56 2.83
C ILE A 1056 6.85 30.51 3.14
N TYR A 1057 6.70 30.86 4.40
CA TYR A 1057 5.69 31.81 4.85
C TYR A 1057 6.22 33.26 4.78
N PRO A 1058 5.32 34.27 4.83
CA PRO A 1058 5.73 35.67 4.82
C PRO A 1058 6.77 35.97 5.91
N TRP A 1059 8.00 36.26 5.49
CA TRP A 1059 9.13 36.45 6.41
C TRP A 1059 9.64 37.89 6.45
N ARG A 1060 9.36 38.69 5.42
CA ARG A 1060 9.93 40.05 5.29
C ARG A 1060 9.45 40.98 6.39
N GLU A 1061 8.20 40.85 6.83
CA GLU A 1061 7.67 41.64 7.96
C GLU A 1061 8.33 41.21 9.27
N SER A 1062 8.42 39.90 9.52
CA SER A 1062 9.05 39.31 10.70
C SER A 1062 10.54 39.67 10.83
N ALA A 1063 11.23 39.79 9.70
CA ALA A 1063 12.66 40.15 9.64
C ALA A 1063 12.92 41.66 9.48
N SER A 1064 11.89 42.51 9.43
CA SER A 1064 12.05 43.96 9.12
C SER A 1064 12.76 44.23 7.78
N CYS A 1065 12.48 43.40 6.78
CA CYS A 1065 13.04 43.42 5.43
C CYS A 1065 12.04 43.93 4.36
N CYS A 1066 11.01 44.67 4.78
CA CYS A 1066 10.11 45.37 3.87
C CYS A 1066 10.78 46.64 3.34
N LYS A 1067 10.69 46.89 2.03
CA LYS A 1067 11.14 48.13 1.41
C LYS A 1067 10.06 49.20 1.44
#